data_AF-A0A8J6Q707-F1
#
_entry.id   AF-A0A8J6Q707-F1
#
_cell.length_a   1.000
_cell.length_b   1.000
_cell.length_c   1.000
_cell.angle_alpha   90.00
_cell.angle_beta   90.00
_cell.angle_gamma   90.00
#
_symmetry.space_group_name_H-M   'P 1'
#
loop_
_entity.id
_entity.type
_entity.pdbx_description
1 polymer ?
#
loop_
_entity_poly.entity_id
_entity_poly.type
_entity_poly.pdbx_seq_one_letter_code
_entity_poly.pdbx_strand_id
1 'polypeptide(L)'
;MKFKNFNKSLVWIYALLMVFIVSFQSCEDDKIVEEQEGWLRVLPLDLNFDSKGGTKDIYLVLTGNVNSEEVSYDIAANGKDWCSVVLEGEYLHVTTMPNYIEAPRNTVITLDYGIYSRKVPVSQEQAVGDQLIGIVSAKATSEETEIENRGLEFSYDSDYETYFNSKFGAISEWPFQIEYTLESGYTLNRIIYHPRTDAGNKWGAFNEYEVWVSTEAAPETFTKVGEYSRGDANFNVTVMKFETPLENIAKVRFDVYSSYQNRISCAEMEFYQDGTTNYDYSGIFVDDMYSVLKEGVSEAELKAIPDDQLRNLALDLFVGEYSSEFRAASYRPYQNPSVQSAINKTSTYSKRDNPTGIYVEEGEELLVIVGDTKGQNITIDVQDLNVGFGSAKSYPLLEGENRLMMENSGLVYVQNITNDNIPLILETDEDKELAQAKTVNIHFVNAKVNGYFDLAKHNVEDWTRILGNAVYQDLDVMGLRSHITWTTENFKSYNTDIVTVLEKYDRLVYLEEEFAGLEKYEKMFNNRMYFHIDYNGASPYATSYRTAYTSSYAEIFCNASRFEARLWGPAHEAGHVNQLRPGLKWAGTTEVTNNLMSLYVQTEFGEPCKLLVDGTYSVAKNNIIAGNTPHATSDFLSKLVPFWQLKLYMVDALGKTDFYRDIYEHYRVTPNLTTNTTTQGILQLDFVRQVCRISGLNMLDFFQKWGFLTPVDTTLNDYGNKAFKITQAQIDALKIEINAAGYNMPHDNVEDIQDDNISAYN
;
A
#
# COMPACT_ATOMS: atom_id res chain seq x y z
N MET A 1 -24.70 -15.73 35.49
CA MET A 1 -24.46 -14.62 36.46
C MET A 1 -25.12 -13.39 35.86
N LYS A 2 -26.08 -12.79 36.58
CA LYS A 2 -27.02 -11.78 36.10
C LYS A 2 -26.36 -10.40 35.99
N PHE A 3 -26.65 -9.62 34.93
CA PHE A 3 -26.91 -8.17 34.91
C PHE A 3 -27.47 -7.80 33.51
N LYS A 4 -28.80 -7.77 33.35
CA LYS A 4 -29.68 -6.57 33.24
C LYS A 4 -29.47 -5.70 31.97
N ASN A 5 -30.17 -6.08 30.90
CA ASN A 5 -30.55 -5.20 29.79
C ASN A 5 -31.56 -4.16 30.31
N PHE A 6 -31.25 -2.88 30.11
CA PHE A 6 -32.18 -1.77 30.31
C PHE A 6 -32.77 -1.34 28.96
N ASN A 7 -34.09 -1.18 28.97
CA ASN A 7 -34.99 -0.92 27.87
C ASN A 7 -34.79 0.51 27.33
N LYS A 8 -34.36 0.69 26.08
CA LYS A 8 -34.13 2.00 25.42
C LYS A 8 -35.41 2.70 24.91
N SER A 9 -36.60 2.17 25.18
CA SER A 9 -37.85 2.64 24.56
C SER A 9 -38.74 3.54 25.44
N LEU A 10 -38.22 4.12 26.53
CA LEU A 10 -39.02 4.95 27.46
C LEU A 10 -38.49 6.38 27.70
N VAL A 11 -37.43 6.81 27.02
CA VAL A 11 -36.80 8.13 27.21
C VAL A 11 -37.39 9.21 26.27
N TRP A 12 -38.14 8.82 25.25
CA TRP A 12 -38.62 9.72 24.19
C TRP A 12 -39.89 10.55 24.50
N ILE A 13 -40.51 10.37 25.67
CA ILE A 13 -41.76 11.09 26.02
C ILE A 13 -41.54 12.23 27.04
N TYR A 14 -40.34 12.36 27.64
CA TYR A 14 -40.04 13.42 28.62
C TYR A 14 -39.22 14.60 28.07
N ALA A 15 -38.78 14.57 26.81
CA ALA A 15 -38.01 15.66 26.19
C ALA A 15 -38.87 16.84 25.67
N LEU A 16 -40.20 16.70 25.67
CA LEU A 16 -41.13 17.70 25.10
C LEU A 16 -41.68 18.73 26.12
N LEU A 17 -41.17 18.75 27.36
CA LEU A 17 -41.73 19.57 28.45
C LEU A 17 -40.71 20.34 29.31
N MET A 18 -39.46 20.50 28.86
CA MET A 18 -38.42 21.27 29.57
C MET A 18 -37.73 22.32 28.68
N VAL A 19 -38.51 23.19 28.02
CA VAL A 19 -37.96 24.39 27.31
C VAL A 19 -38.63 25.70 27.78
N PHE A 20 -39.20 25.71 28.98
CA PHE A 20 -39.62 26.95 29.64
C PHE A 20 -39.11 26.94 31.08
N ILE A 21 -37.87 27.35 31.30
CA ILE A 21 -37.45 28.09 32.50
C ILE A 21 -36.13 28.80 32.15
N VAL A 22 -36.20 30.12 32.26
CA VAL A 22 -35.18 31.11 32.00
C VAL A 22 -34.04 31.01 33.01
N SER A 23 -32.81 30.93 32.53
CA SER A 23 -31.60 31.21 33.30
C SER A 23 -31.49 32.72 33.53
N PHE A 24 -31.95 33.21 34.68
CA PHE A 24 -31.48 34.49 35.24
C PHE A 24 -30.37 34.19 36.23
N GLN A 25 -29.13 34.53 35.87
CA GLN A 25 -28.11 35.02 36.81
C GLN A 25 -26.84 35.48 36.06
N SER A 26 -26.73 36.79 35.87
CA SER A 26 -25.46 37.50 35.83
C SER A 26 -25.72 38.88 36.42
N CYS A 27 -25.12 39.17 37.57
CA CYS A 27 -25.13 40.50 38.18
C CYS A 27 -23.94 41.28 37.61
N GLU A 28 -24.23 42.31 36.82
CA GLU A 28 -23.50 43.58 36.87
C GLU A 28 -24.56 44.71 36.86
N ASP A 29 -24.44 45.62 37.82
CA ASP A 29 -25.29 46.80 37.95
C ASP A 29 -25.02 47.77 36.80
N ASP A 30 -26.01 48.03 35.93
CA ASP A 30 -26.52 49.38 35.70
C ASP A 30 -27.70 49.46 34.71
N LYS A 31 -28.68 50.28 35.09
CA LYS A 31 -29.86 50.79 34.34
C LYS A 31 -31.01 49.82 34.04
N ILE A 32 -32.07 49.99 34.83
CA ILE A 32 -33.44 49.58 34.51
C ILE A 32 -33.85 50.25 33.19
N VAL A 33 -33.90 49.46 32.12
CA VAL A 33 -34.53 49.81 30.85
C VAL A 33 -36.01 49.43 30.95
N GLU A 34 -36.91 50.41 30.81
CA GLU A 34 -38.34 50.14 30.63
C GLU A 34 -38.55 49.47 29.25
N GLU A 35 -38.93 48.20 29.24
CA GLU A 35 -39.49 47.51 28.07
C GLU A 35 -40.82 48.17 27.67
N GLN A 36 -40.81 49.25 26.90
CA GLN A 36 -42.00 49.62 26.12
C GLN A 36 -42.11 48.68 24.92
N GLU A 37 -42.94 47.65 25.01
CA GLU A 37 -43.19 46.66 23.94
C GLU A 37 -43.78 47.23 22.62
N GLY A 38 -43.84 48.55 22.45
CA GLY A 38 -44.51 49.21 21.33
C GLY A 38 -43.61 49.93 20.33
N TRP A 39 -42.33 50.20 20.61
CA TRP A 39 -41.51 51.04 19.73
C TRP A 39 -41.15 50.36 18.40
N LEU A 40 -40.96 49.04 18.44
CA LEU A 40 -40.59 48.18 17.32
C LEU A 40 -41.36 46.85 17.40
N ARG A 41 -41.99 46.45 16.28
CA ARG A 41 -42.56 45.10 16.12
C ARG A 41 -41.81 44.35 15.02
N VAL A 42 -41.31 43.17 15.38
CA VAL A 42 -40.57 42.25 14.51
C VAL A 42 -41.53 41.14 14.05
N LEU A 43 -41.62 40.92 12.73
CA LEU A 43 -42.47 39.87 12.15
C LEU A 43 -41.66 39.04 11.15
N PRO A 44 -41.44 37.74 11.41
CA PRO A 44 -41.92 36.91 12.54
C PRO A 44 -41.18 37.17 13.87
N LEU A 45 -41.76 36.68 14.98
CA LEU A 45 -41.26 36.90 16.35
C LEU A 45 -40.01 36.05 16.69
N ASP A 46 -39.96 34.83 16.14
CA ASP A 46 -38.85 33.88 16.27
C ASP A 46 -38.33 33.53 14.87
N LEU A 47 -37.00 33.47 14.71
CA LEU A 47 -36.35 33.12 13.45
C LEU A 47 -35.80 31.70 13.53
N ASN A 48 -36.48 30.76 12.88
CA ASN A 48 -36.06 29.36 12.86
C ASN A 48 -35.50 29.02 11.49
N PHE A 49 -34.25 28.60 11.41
CA PHE A 49 -33.60 28.13 10.19
C PHE A 49 -33.49 26.60 10.23
N ASP A 50 -33.59 25.96 9.06
CA ASP A 50 -33.20 24.56 8.94
C ASP A 50 -31.66 24.43 9.03
N SER A 51 -31.17 23.20 9.03
CA SER A 51 -29.72 22.94 9.05
C SER A 51 -28.98 23.48 7.83
N LYS A 52 -29.65 23.82 6.72
CA LYS A 52 -29.01 24.42 5.54
C LYS A 52 -28.78 25.92 5.69
N GLY A 53 -29.52 26.57 6.60
CA GLY A 53 -29.38 28.00 6.87
C GLY A 53 -29.98 28.86 5.76
N GLY A 54 -29.29 29.95 5.42
CA GLY A 54 -29.72 30.92 4.40
C GLY A 54 -30.16 32.26 5.00
N THR A 55 -30.81 33.09 4.17
CA THR A 55 -31.21 34.46 4.54
C THR A 55 -32.72 34.55 4.75
N LYS A 56 -33.12 35.24 5.82
CA LYS A 56 -34.49 35.67 6.05
C LYS A 56 -34.55 37.18 6.17
N ASP A 57 -35.43 37.78 5.39
CA ASP A 57 -35.70 39.20 5.43
C ASP A 57 -36.83 39.49 6.41
N ILE A 58 -36.56 40.36 7.37
CA ILE A 58 -37.49 40.67 8.43
C ILE A 58 -37.86 42.14 8.32
N TYR A 59 -39.16 42.39 8.22
CA TYR A 59 -39.67 43.75 8.18
C TYR A 59 -39.84 44.29 9.61
N LEU A 60 -39.21 45.43 9.88
CA LEU A 60 -39.27 46.15 11.14
C LEU A 60 -40.41 47.17 11.10
N VAL A 61 -41.48 46.92 11.87
CA VAL A 61 -42.58 47.88 11.99
C VAL A 61 -42.26 48.86 13.10
N LEU A 62 -41.87 50.08 12.71
CA LEU A 62 -41.48 51.17 13.61
C LEU A 62 -42.69 52.05 13.93
N THR A 63 -42.80 52.51 15.19
CA THR A 63 -43.80 53.52 15.56
C THR A 63 -43.31 54.93 15.26
N GLY A 64 -44.24 55.86 14.97
CA GLY A 64 -43.99 57.11 14.22
C GLY A 64 -43.00 58.14 14.77
N ASN A 65 -42.25 57.82 15.82
CA ASN A 65 -41.16 58.63 16.36
C ASN A 65 -39.78 57.93 16.33
N VAL A 66 -39.69 56.69 15.82
CA VAL A 66 -38.42 55.95 15.72
C VAL A 66 -37.79 56.18 14.36
N ASN A 67 -36.56 56.70 14.34
CA ASN A 67 -35.75 56.81 13.14
C ASN A 67 -35.04 55.47 12.90
N SER A 68 -35.30 54.81 11.76
CA SER A 68 -34.67 53.53 11.42
C SER A 68 -33.14 53.61 11.32
N GLU A 69 -32.59 54.77 10.94
CA GLU A 69 -31.14 54.99 10.83
C GLU A 69 -30.41 55.04 12.19
N GLU A 70 -31.16 55.23 13.28
CA GLU A 70 -30.64 55.28 14.65
C GLU A 70 -30.79 53.94 15.39
N VAL A 71 -31.39 52.94 14.74
CA VAL A 71 -31.47 51.58 15.29
C VAL A 71 -30.13 50.89 15.07
N SER A 72 -29.56 50.36 16.15
CA SER A 72 -28.33 49.57 16.12
C SER A 72 -28.61 48.11 16.45
N TYR A 73 -27.67 47.23 16.13
CA TYR A 73 -27.78 45.81 16.45
C TYR A 73 -26.48 45.22 17.00
N ASP A 74 -26.60 44.21 17.86
CA ASP A 74 -25.52 43.31 18.26
C ASP A 74 -26.01 41.85 18.24
N ILE A 75 -25.09 40.93 17.98
CA ILE A 75 -25.36 39.50 18.00
C ILE A 75 -24.66 38.93 19.23
N ALA A 76 -25.34 38.10 20.01
CA ALA A 76 -24.70 37.45 21.16
C ALA A 76 -23.43 36.69 20.73
N ALA A 77 -22.43 36.63 21.62
CA ALA A 77 -21.10 36.11 21.27
C ALA A 77 -21.12 34.69 20.66
N ASN A 78 -22.06 33.84 21.07
CA ASN A 78 -22.27 32.48 20.58
C ASN A 78 -22.92 32.38 19.18
N GLY A 79 -23.23 33.53 18.55
CA GLY A 79 -23.79 33.62 17.21
C GLY A 79 -22.91 34.34 16.21
N LYS A 80 -21.83 35.01 16.64
CA LYS A 80 -21.03 35.90 15.77
C LYS A 80 -20.27 35.15 14.66
N ASP A 81 -20.08 33.86 14.83
CA ASP A 81 -19.35 32.94 13.96
C ASP A 81 -20.23 32.25 12.91
N TRP A 82 -21.56 32.25 13.05
CA TRP A 82 -22.47 31.58 12.10
C TRP A 82 -23.73 32.36 11.73
N CYS A 83 -24.04 33.44 12.45
CA CYS A 83 -25.16 34.34 12.19
C CYS A 83 -24.65 35.74 11.87
N SER A 84 -25.15 36.32 10.80
CA SER A 84 -24.84 37.68 10.38
C SER A 84 -26.11 38.47 10.13
N VAL A 85 -26.02 39.78 10.32
CA VAL A 85 -27.15 40.70 10.25
C VAL A 85 -26.72 41.92 9.45
N VAL A 86 -27.57 42.33 8.50
CA VAL A 86 -27.47 43.61 7.80
C VAL A 86 -28.78 44.36 7.98
N LEU A 87 -28.69 45.61 8.44
CA LEU A 87 -29.84 46.49 8.60
C LEU A 87 -29.88 47.47 7.41
N GLU A 88 -30.90 47.37 6.56
CA GLU A 88 -31.12 48.26 5.41
C GLU A 88 -32.51 48.90 5.50
N GLY A 89 -32.55 50.14 5.99
CA GLY A 89 -33.80 50.87 6.20
C GLY A 89 -34.70 50.18 7.23
N GLU A 90 -35.86 49.69 6.79
CA GLU A 90 -36.83 48.97 7.63
C GLU A 90 -36.69 47.43 7.52
N TYR A 91 -35.63 46.94 6.90
CA TYR A 91 -35.37 45.50 6.75
C TYR A 91 -34.15 45.06 7.54
N LEU A 92 -34.34 43.99 8.31
CA LEU A 92 -33.28 43.25 8.97
C LEU A 92 -33.04 41.95 8.19
N HIS A 93 -31.93 41.90 7.46
CA HIS A 93 -31.50 40.73 6.71
C HIS A 93 -30.68 39.83 7.63
N VAL A 94 -31.26 38.72 8.09
CA VAL A 94 -30.59 37.77 8.97
C VAL A 94 -30.14 36.58 8.15
N THR A 95 -28.83 36.36 8.08
CA THR A 95 -28.23 35.26 7.32
C THR A 95 -27.54 34.30 8.27
N THR A 96 -27.86 33.02 8.16
CA THR A 96 -27.22 31.93 8.91
C THR A 96 -26.42 31.07 7.96
N MET A 97 -25.20 30.70 8.35
CA MET A 97 -24.43 29.66 7.67
C MET A 97 -25.12 28.30 7.87
N PRO A 98 -24.89 27.30 7.02
CA PRO A 98 -25.36 25.94 7.29
C PRO A 98 -24.82 25.42 8.63
N ASN A 99 -25.62 24.59 9.30
CA ASN A 99 -25.28 23.87 10.50
C ASN A 99 -25.01 22.41 10.14
N TYR A 100 -23.75 22.00 10.21
CA TYR A 100 -23.31 20.65 9.84
C TYR A 100 -23.13 19.70 11.03
N ILE A 101 -23.37 20.17 12.26
CA ILE A 101 -23.26 19.35 13.48
C ILE A 101 -24.64 18.86 13.93
N GLU A 102 -24.68 17.65 14.51
CA GLU A 102 -25.90 17.03 15.06
C GLU A 102 -26.33 17.65 16.42
N ALA A 103 -26.23 18.97 16.53
CA ALA A 103 -26.74 19.72 17.65
C ALA A 103 -27.44 21.01 17.15
N PRO A 104 -28.63 21.34 17.68
CA PRO A 104 -29.27 22.59 17.32
C PRO A 104 -28.48 23.73 17.96
N ARG A 105 -28.41 24.87 17.26
CA ARG A 105 -27.75 26.07 17.77
C ARG A 105 -28.71 27.25 17.81
N ASN A 106 -28.45 28.18 18.72
CA ASN A 106 -29.28 29.37 18.89
C ASN A 106 -28.43 30.57 19.27
N THR A 107 -28.91 31.75 18.91
CA THR A 107 -28.33 33.03 19.33
C THR A 107 -29.45 34.07 19.49
N VAL A 108 -29.09 35.27 19.92
CA VAL A 108 -30.01 36.39 20.08
C VAL A 108 -29.43 37.60 19.38
N ILE A 109 -30.23 38.21 18.51
CA ILE A 109 -29.96 39.54 17.95
C ILE A 109 -30.62 40.56 18.87
N THR A 110 -29.86 41.53 19.36
CA THR A 110 -30.39 42.64 20.16
C THR A 110 -30.44 43.88 19.28
N LEU A 111 -31.62 44.49 19.15
CA LEU A 111 -31.86 45.75 18.45
C LEU A 111 -32.02 46.85 19.48
N ASP A 112 -31.22 47.91 19.39
CA ASP A 112 -31.18 48.99 20.37
C ASP A 112 -31.55 50.34 19.73
N TYR A 113 -32.38 51.11 20.42
CA TYR A 113 -32.74 52.50 20.08
C TYR A 113 -32.73 53.37 21.34
N GLY A 114 -31.65 54.14 21.52
CA GLY A 114 -31.45 54.98 22.70
C GLY A 114 -31.33 54.17 24.00
N ILE A 115 -32.37 54.16 24.82
CA ILE A 115 -32.45 53.33 26.04
C ILE A 115 -33.25 52.05 25.84
N TYR A 116 -33.95 51.89 24.71
CA TYR A 116 -34.83 50.76 24.46
C TYR A 116 -34.09 49.64 23.75
N SER A 117 -34.37 48.39 24.13
CA SER A 117 -33.81 47.21 23.47
C SER A 117 -34.91 46.23 23.10
N ARG A 118 -34.68 45.46 22.03
CA ARG A 118 -35.55 44.37 21.60
C ARG A 118 -34.70 43.16 21.22
N LYS A 119 -35.00 42.01 21.81
CA LYS A 119 -34.35 40.74 21.50
C LYS A 119 -35.12 39.97 20.43
N VAL A 120 -34.40 39.45 19.45
CA VAL A 120 -34.91 38.60 18.38
C VAL A 120 -34.15 37.27 18.47
N PRO A 121 -34.79 36.19 18.97
CA PRO A 121 -34.16 34.88 19.04
C PRO A 121 -34.02 34.27 17.64
N VAL A 122 -32.83 33.71 17.40
CA VAL A 122 -32.51 32.94 16.19
C VAL A 122 -32.23 31.52 16.63
N SER A 123 -32.92 30.54 16.06
CA SER A 123 -32.62 29.13 16.22
C SER A 123 -32.31 28.50 14.87
N GLN A 124 -31.42 27.50 14.87
CA GLN A 124 -31.10 26.71 13.71
C GLN A 124 -31.11 25.23 14.07
N GLU A 125 -31.80 24.43 13.26
CA GLU A 125 -31.92 22.99 13.45
C GLU A 125 -30.55 22.30 13.32
N GLN A 126 -30.44 21.13 13.96
CA GLN A 126 -29.26 20.27 13.87
C GLN A 126 -29.11 19.65 12.49
N ALA A 127 -27.88 19.32 12.10
CA ALA A 127 -27.66 18.45 10.96
C ALA A 127 -28.24 17.06 11.22
N VAL A 128 -28.58 16.36 10.14
CA VAL A 128 -28.98 14.95 10.16
C VAL A 128 -27.90 14.19 9.41
N GLY A 129 -27.35 13.13 10.00
CA GLY A 129 -26.41 12.24 9.32
C GLY A 129 -27.04 11.49 8.14
N ASP A 130 -26.20 10.74 7.43
CA ASP A 130 -26.65 9.93 6.29
C ASP A 130 -27.73 8.91 6.73
N GLN A 131 -28.76 8.77 5.92
CA GLN A 131 -29.89 7.89 6.21
C GLN A 131 -29.84 6.66 5.32
N LEU A 132 -29.79 5.48 5.94
CA LEU A 132 -29.97 4.21 5.24
C LEU A 132 -31.43 4.13 4.77
N ILE A 133 -31.63 3.97 3.47
CA ILE A 133 -32.93 3.79 2.84
C ILE A 133 -33.32 2.32 2.99
N GLY A 134 -34.45 2.06 3.63
CA GLY A 134 -34.94 0.70 3.84
C GLY A 134 -35.27 -0.03 2.54
N ILE A 135 -35.05 -1.34 2.53
CA ILE A 135 -35.42 -2.23 1.43
C ILE A 135 -36.73 -2.93 1.78
N VAL A 136 -37.76 -2.70 0.96
CA VAL A 136 -39.10 -3.27 1.14
C VAL A 136 -39.15 -4.71 0.63
N SER A 137 -38.50 -5.00 -0.48
CA SER A 137 -38.40 -6.34 -1.07
C SER A 137 -37.28 -6.40 -2.10
N ALA A 138 -36.81 -7.60 -2.42
CA ALA A 138 -35.82 -7.81 -3.47
C ALA A 138 -36.16 -9.08 -4.29
N LYS A 139 -35.63 -9.16 -5.51
CA LYS A 139 -35.67 -10.36 -6.36
C LYS A 139 -34.37 -10.50 -7.16
N ALA A 140 -33.96 -11.74 -7.41
CA ALA A 140 -32.80 -12.07 -8.24
C ALA A 140 -33.15 -13.08 -9.33
N THR A 141 -32.32 -13.17 -10.38
CA THR A 141 -32.48 -14.18 -11.44
C THR A 141 -32.50 -15.61 -10.89
N SER A 142 -31.70 -15.90 -9.88
CA SER A 142 -31.78 -17.13 -9.09
C SER A 142 -31.16 -16.93 -7.69
N GLU A 143 -31.43 -17.85 -6.78
CA GLU A 143 -30.93 -17.80 -5.41
C GLU A 143 -30.68 -19.21 -4.87
N GLU A 144 -29.73 -19.35 -3.96
CA GLU A 144 -29.41 -20.62 -3.32
C GLU A 144 -30.25 -20.83 -2.06
N THR A 145 -31.49 -21.30 -2.23
CA THR A 145 -32.39 -21.61 -1.11
C THR A 145 -32.53 -23.11 -0.81
N GLU A 146 -31.81 -23.97 -1.55
CA GLU A 146 -32.00 -25.43 -1.49
C GLU A 146 -31.02 -26.13 -0.53
N ILE A 147 -29.74 -25.76 -0.57
CA ILE A 147 -28.66 -26.46 0.13
C ILE A 147 -28.16 -25.67 1.34
N GLU A 148 -27.72 -24.43 1.11
CA GLU A 148 -27.14 -23.59 2.18
C GLU A 148 -28.10 -22.52 2.69
N ASN A 149 -29.25 -22.36 2.04
CA ASN A 149 -30.25 -21.34 2.36
C ASN A 149 -29.63 -19.94 2.47
N ARG A 150 -28.94 -19.52 1.40
CA ARG A 150 -28.28 -18.22 1.17
C ARG A 150 -29.11 -17.39 0.18
N GLY A 151 -30.39 -17.22 0.50
CA GLY A 151 -31.35 -16.44 -0.28
C GLY A 151 -30.98 -14.95 -0.39
N LEU A 152 -31.72 -14.21 -1.20
CA LEU A 152 -31.41 -12.80 -1.44
C LEU A 152 -31.55 -11.91 -0.20
N GLU A 153 -32.31 -12.34 0.81
CA GLU A 153 -32.48 -11.64 2.08
C GLU A 153 -31.16 -11.39 2.82
N PHE A 154 -30.15 -12.25 2.63
CA PHE A 154 -28.81 -12.10 3.18
C PHE A 154 -27.93 -11.09 2.42
N SER A 155 -28.50 -10.31 1.51
CA SER A 155 -27.80 -9.17 0.90
C SER A 155 -28.26 -7.83 1.48
N TYR A 156 -29.15 -7.85 2.47
CA TYR A 156 -29.69 -6.65 3.12
C TYR A 156 -30.21 -6.95 4.54
N ASP A 157 -29.56 -7.88 5.24
CA ASP A 157 -29.93 -8.27 6.61
C ASP A 157 -29.14 -7.51 7.69
N SER A 158 -28.29 -6.56 7.28
CA SER A 158 -27.39 -5.81 8.14
C SER A 158 -26.35 -6.66 8.87
N ASP A 159 -26.03 -7.85 8.35
CA ASP A 159 -24.99 -8.74 8.85
C ASP A 159 -23.94 -9.03 7.76
N TYR A 160 -22.82 -8.31 7.83
CA TYR A 160 -21.70 -8.43 6.87
C TYR A 160 -20.98 -9.79 6.91
N GLU A 161 -21.31 -10.69 7.86
CA GLU A 161 -20.81 -12.06 7.90
C GLU A 161 -21.71 -13.05 7.15
N THR A 162 -22.98 -12.68 6.88
CA THR A 162 -23.85 -13.44 5.98
C THR A 162 -23.65 -12.98 4.54
N TYR A 163 -24.30 -13.69 3.61
CA TYR A 163 -24.26 -13.32 2.19
C TYR A 163 -25.32 -14.06 1.40
N PHE A 164 -25.86 -13.36 0.40
CA PHE A 164 -26.57 -13.94 -0.73
C PHE A 164 -25.63 -14.76 -1.61
N ASN A 165 -26.14 -15.85 -2.16
CA ASN A 165 -25.55 -16.55 -3.31
C ASN A 165 -26.60 -16.81 -4.40
N SER A 166 -26.21 -16.63 -5.65
CA SER A 166 -26.91 -17.24 -6.78
C SER A 166 -26.96 -18.77 -6.61
N LYS A 167 -27.97 -19.41 -7.20
CA LYS A 167 -28.09 -20.87 -7.20
C LYS A 167 -26.77 -21.56 -7.58
N PHE A 168 -26.43 -22.64 -6.89
CA PHE A 168 -25.15 -23.32 -7.11
C PHE A 168 -24.94 -23.79 -8.55
N GLY A 169 -23.81 -23.38 -9.11
CA GLY A 169 -23.41 -23.61 -10.49
C GLY A 169 -22.68 -22.38 -11.02
N ALA A 170 -21.91 -22.53 -12.09
CA ALA A 170 -21.42 -21.36 -12.83
C ALA A 170 -22.58 -20.81 -13.66
N ILE A 171 -22.80 -19.50 -13.59
CA ILE A 171 -23.74 -18.76 -14.42
C ILE A 171 -23.22 -18.78 -15.86
N SER A 172 -24.08 -19.24 -16.77
CA SER A 172 -23.80 -19.33 -18.20
C SER A 172 -24.64 -18.35 -19.04
N GLU A 173 -25.63 -17.71 -18.44
CA GLU A 173 -26.51 -16.74 -19.09
C GLU A 173 -26.43 -15.41 -18.34
N TRP A 174 -26.08 -14.36 -19.08
CA TRP A 174 -25.87 -13.01 -18.58
C TRP A 174 -26.80 -12.04 -19.34
N PRO A 175 -27.22 -10.91 -18.73
CA PRO A 175 -26.87 -10.48 -17.38
C PRO A 175 -27.63 -11.25 -16.28
N PHE A 176 -26.99 -11.39 -15.12
CA PHE A 176 -27.65 -11.81 -13.90
C PHE A 176 -28.24 -10.57 -13.23
N GLN A 177 -29.54 -10.60 -12.95
CA GLN A 177 -30.27 -9.44 -12.46
C GLN A 177 -30.55 -9.56 -10.96
N ILE A 178 -30.33 -8.46 -10.24
CA ILE A 178 -30.79 -8.28 -8.85
C ILE A 178 -31.56 -6.97 -8.81
N GLU A 179 -32.79 -6.99 -8.28
CA GLU A 179 -33.64 -5.81 -8.16
C GLU A 179 -34.07 -5.62 -6.70
N TYR A 180 -33.85 -4.43 -6.16
CA TYR A 180 -34.25 -3.98 -4.83
C TYR A 180 -35.35 -2.94 -4.94
N THR A 181 -36.44 -3.10 -4.19
CA THR A 181 -37.51 -2.10 -4.03
C THR A 181 -37.27 -1.32 -2.74
N LEU A 182 -37.18 0.00 -2.83
CA LEU A 182 -36.81 0.87 -1.72
C LEU A 182 -38.03 1.47 -1.02
N GLU A 183 -37.86 1.93 0.22
CA GLU A 183 -38.84 2.77 0.90
C GLU A 183 -39.01 4.12 0.19
N SER A 184 -40.25 4.61 0.13
CA SER A 184 -40.61 5.85 -0.56
C SER A 184 -40.21 7.11 0.22
N GLY A 185 -40.01 8.22 -0.49
CA GLY A 185 -39.80 9.55 0.13
C GLY A 185 -38.34 9.88 0.47
N TYR A 186 -37.40 9.08 -0.01
CA TYR A 186 -35.97 9.35 0.09
C TYR A 186 -35.38 9.79 -1.26
N THR A 187 -34.24 10.46 -1.19
CA THR A 187 -33.36 10.78 -2.33
C THR A 187 -32.17 9.83 -2.27
N LEU A 188 -31.93 9.07 -3.34
CA LEU A 188 -30.82 8.14 -3.40
C LEU A 188 -29.55 8.89 -3.85
N ASN A 189 -28.56 8.98 -2.96
CA ASN A 189 -27.28 9.65 -3.20
C ASN A 189 -26.16 8.68 -3.53
N ARG A 190 -26.16 7.52 -2.87
CA ARG A 190 -25.14 6.49 -3.09
C ARG A 190 -25.63 5.09 -2.76
N ILE A 191 -24.93 4.12 -3.32
CA ILE A 191 -25.12 2.69 -3.03
C ILE A 191 -23.78 2.11 -2.57
N ILE A 192 -23.79 1.21 -1.59
CA ILE A 192 -22.60 0.49 -1.14
C ILE A 192 -22.82 -1.00 -1.37
N TYR A 193 -21.92 -1.61 -2.16
CA TYR A 193 -21.86 -3.04 -2.40
C TYR A 193 -20.73 -3.66 -1.57
N HIS A 194 -21.08 -4.64 -0.73
CA HIS A 194 -20.14 -5.42 0.07
C HIS A 194 -20.03 -6.84 -0.50
N PRO A 195 -18.87 -7.24 -1.05
CA PRO A 195 -18.60 -8.64 -1.38
C PRO A 195 -18.55 -9.51 -0.12
N ARG A 196 -18.77 -10.83 -0.28
CA ARG A 196 -18.62 -11.78 0.84
C ARG A 196 -17.22 -11.76 1.45
N THR A 197 -17.16 -11.71 2.77
CA THR A 197 -15.92 -11.46 3.53
C THR A 197 -15.31 -12.72 4.14
N ASP A 198 -16.00 -13.85 4.08
CA ASP A 198 -15.62 -15.10 4.76
C ASP A 198 -14.24 -15.64 4.31
N ALA A 199 -13.59 -16.40 5.19
CA ALA A 199 -12.28 -16.99 4.94
C ALA A 199 -12.26 -18.09 3.85
N GLY A 200 -13.41 -18.37 3.22
CA GLY A 200 -13.55 -19.35 2.14
C GLY A 200 -13.03 -18.84 0.80
N ASN A 201 -13.58 -19.40 -0.28
CA ASN A 201 -13.13 -19.14 -1.65
C ASN A 201 -13.58 -17.79 -2.23
N LYS A 202 -14.46 -17.05 -1.53
CA LYS A 202 -15.01 -15.74 -1.89
C LYS A 202 -15.58 -15.64 -3.32
N TRP A 203 -16.13 -16.73 -3.85
CA TRP A 203 -16.69 -16.74 -5.20
C TRP A 203 -17.90 -15.82 -5.32
N GLY A 204 -17.94 -15.11 -6.44
CA GLY A 204 -19.11 -14.36 -6.88
C GLY A 204 -19.10 -12.85 -6.62
N ALA A 205 -17.94 -12.27 -6.30
CA ALA A 205 -17.77 -10.83 -6.34
C ALA A 205 -18.04 -10.28 -7.75
N PHE A 206 -18.75 -9.15 -7.86
CA PHE A 206 -19.15 -8.60 -9.17
C PHE A 206 -17.94 -8.03 -9.91
N ASN A 207 -17.79 -8.33 -11.20
CA ASN A 207 -16.69 -7.79 -12.01
C ASN A 207 -17.20 -6.65 -12.89
N GLU A 208 -18.13 -6.93 -13.81
CA GLU A 208 -18.72 -5.94 -14.71
C GLU A 208 -20.23 -5.89 -14.50
N TYR A 209 -20.80 -4.71 -14.29
CA TYR A 209 -22.24 -4.54 -14.08
C TYR A 209 -22.72 -3.12 -14.38
N GLU A 210 -23.99 -3.01 -14.69
CA GLU A 210 -24.70 -1.74 -14.81
C GLU A 210 -25.71 -1.57 -13.67
N VAL A 211 -25.92 -0.31 -13.27
CA VAL A 211 -26.93 0.08 -12.29
C VAL A 211 -28.03 0.86 -12.99
N TRP A 212 -29.26 0.42 -12.76
CA TRP A 212 -30.48 0.94 -13.35
C TRP A 212 -31.47 1.33 -12.26
N VAL A 213 -32.22 2.41 -12.44
CA VAL A 213 -33.23 2.85 -11.47
C VAL A 213 -34.57 3.10 -12.13
N SER A 214 -35.65 2.97 -11.35
CA SER A 214 -37.00 3.41 -11.72
C SER A 214 -37.54 4.36 -10.65
N THR A 215 -38.47 5.24 -11.02
CA THR A 215 -39.07 6.21 -10.11
C THR A 215 -40.42 5.74 -9.58
N GLU A 216 -40.89 6.31 -8.48
CA GLU A 216 -42.24 6.09 -7.93
C GLU A 216 -43.34 6.40 -8.96
N ALA A 217 -43.12 7.41 -9.81
CA ALA A 217 -44.03 7.77 -10.88
C ALA A 217 -44.06 6.78 -12.06
N ALA A 218 -42.97 6.02 -12.27
CA ALA A 218 -42.82 5.07 -13.37
C ALA A 218 -42.03 3.80 -12.94
N PRO A 219 -42.57 2.98 -12.01
CA PRO A 219 -41.83 1.91 -11.31
C PRO A 219 -41.45 0.70 -12.19
N GLU A 220 -41.91 0.67 -13.43
CA GLU A 220 -41.59 -0.39 -14.41
C GLU A 220 -40.69 0.12 -15.54
N THR A 221 -40.30 1.39 -15.53
CA THR A 221 -39.40 1.98 -16.53
C THR A 221 -38.05 2.25 -15.89
N PHE A 222 -37.01 1.58 -16.41
CA PHE A 222 -35.65 1.68 -15.88
C PHE A 222 -34.77 2.60 -16.73
N THR A 223 -33.96 3.41 -16.07
CA THR A 223 -32.94 4.27 -16.69
C THR A 223 -31.57 3.91 -16.12
N LYS A 224 -30.55 3.80 -16.98
CA LYS A 224 -29.17 3.53 -16.55
C LYS A 224 -28.59 4.74 -15.84
N VAL A 225 -28.00 4.53 -14.67
CA VAL A 225 -27.36 5.57 -13.85
C VAL A 225 -25.89 5.30 -13.56
N GLY A 226 -25.39 4.09 -13.86
CA GLY A 226 -23.97 3.77 -13.68
C GLY A 226 -23.56 2.50 -14.42
N GLU A 227 -22.26 2.41 -14.69
CA GLU A 227 -21.59 1.27 -15.32
C GLU A 227 -20.23 1.10 -14.64
N TYR A 228 -19.93 -0.12 -14.19
CA TYR A 228 -18.80 -0.39 -13.30
C TYR A 228 -18.01 -1.61 -13.80
N SER A 229 -16.68 -1.50 -13.75
CA SER A 229 -15.74 -2.60 -14.01
C SER A 229 -14.70 -2.67 -12.89
N ARG A 230 -14.80 -3.68 -12.03
CA ARG A 230 -14.02 -3.87 -10.79
C ARG A 230 -12.80 -4.77 -10.96
N GLY A 231 -12.68 -5.45 -12.10
CA GLY A 231 -11.69 -6.51 -12.32
C GLY A 231 -12.03 -7.81 -11.58
N ASP A 232 -11.35 -8.90 -11.96
CA ASP A 232 -11.59 -10.23 -11.40
C ASP A 232 -11.02 -10.39 -9.99
N ALA A 233 -11.69 -11.19 -9.15
CA ALA A 233 -11.32 -11.43 -7.75
C ALA A 233 -11.18 -10.16 -6.88
N ASN A 234 -11.96 -9.11 -7.17
CA ASN A 234 -12.01 -7.90 -6.35
C ASN A 234 -13.02 -8.04 -5.19
N PHE A 235 -12.50 -8.17 -3.98
CA PHE A 235 -13.29 -8.37 -2.75
C PHE A 235 -13.48 -7.08 -1.93
N ASN A 236 -13.09 -5.91 -2.45
CA ASN A 236 -13.21 -4.64 -1.73
C ASN A 236 -14.64 -4.09 -1.79
N VAL A 237 -15.05 -3.37 -0.76
CA VAL A 237 -16.31 -2.63 -0.75
C VAL A 237 -16.34 -1.64 -1.91
N THR A 238 -17.49 -1.49 -2.56
CA THR A 238 -17.67 -0.56 -3.69
C THR A 238 -18.72 0.47 -3.36
N VAL A 239 -18.31 1.74 -3.35
CA VAL A 239 -19.21 2.88 -3.16
C VAL A 239 -19.55 3.47 -4.53
N MET A 240 -20.83 3.51 -4.84
CA MET A 240 -21.40 4.04 -6.08
C MET A 240 -22.09 5.35 -5.76
N LYS A 241 -21.41 6.48 -5.94
CA LYS A 241 -21.97 7.83 -5.73
C LYS A 241 -22.60 8.36 -7.03
N PHE A 242 -23.72 9.07 -6.91
CA PHE A 242 -24.38 9.73 -8.04
C PHE A 242 -24.09 11.23 -8.02
N GLU A 243 -23.53 11.77 -9.11
CA GLU A 243 -23.26 13.22 -9.23
C GLU A 243 -24.51 14.08 -9.06
N THR A 244 -25.64 13.58 -9.56
CA THR A 244 -26.96 14.18 -9.34
C THR A 244 -27.77 13.23 -8.45
N PRO A 245 -28.19 13.67 -7.25
CA PRO A 245 -29.03 12.86 -6.37
C PRO A 245 -30.32 12.42 -7.08
N LEU A 246 -30.71 11.17 -6.87
CA LEU A 246 -31.82 10.55 -7.57
C LEU A 246 -33.09 10.60 -6.70
N GLU A 247 -33.99 11.50 -7.01
CA GLU A 247 -35.22 11.71 -6.23
C GLU A 247 -36.32 10.67 -6.54
N ASN A 248 -37.10 10.31 -5.52
CA ASN A 248 -38.31 9.49 -5.66
C ASN A 248 -38.05 8.15 -6.38
N ILE A 249 -36.97 7.46 -6.03
CA ILE A 249 -36.61 6.15 -6.59
C ILE A 249 -37.48 5.06 -5.98
N ALA A 250 -38.10 4.24 -6.84
CA ALA A 250 -38.88 3.09 -6.42
C ALA A 250 -38.05 1.81 -6.37
N LYS A 251 -37.20 1.59 -7.38
CA LYS A 251 -36.42 0.36 -7.51
C LYS A 251 -35.03 0.64 -8.06
N VAL A 252 -34.06 -0.15 -7.61
CA VAL A 252 -32.70 -0.22 -8.16
C VAL A 252 -32.47 -1.63 -8.69
N ARG A 253 -31.97 -1.75 -9.92
CA ARG A 253 -31.64 -3.02 -10.58
C ARG A 253 -30.17 -3.03 -10.98
N PHE A 254 -29.49 -4.12 -10.65
CA PHE A 254 -28.16 -4.45 -11.10
C PHE A 254 -28.27 -5.44 -12.25
N ASP A 255 -27.69 -5.10 -13.40
CA ASP A 255 -27.48 -6.03 -14.51
C ASP A 255 -25.99 -6.42 -14.49
N VAL A 256 -25.67 -7.58 -13.88
CA VAL A 256 -24.29 -8.06 -13.74
C VAL A 256 -23.93 -8.89 -14.97
N TYR A 257 -22.81 -8.59 -15.63
CA TYR A 257 -22.35 -9.23 -16.86
C TYR A 257 -21.21 -10.22 -16.64
N SER A 258 -20.43 -10.03 -15.58
CA SER A 258 -19.37 -10.96 -15.19
C SER A 258 -19.07 -10.88 -13.70
N SER A 259 -18.48 -11.93 -13.15
CA SER A 259 -18.16 -12.05 -11.73
C SER A 259 -17.11 -13.12 -11.45
N TYR A 260 -16.49 -13.06 -10.28
CA TYR A 260 -15.45 -14.02 -9.90
C TYR A 260 -16.00 -15.45 -9.86
N GLN A 261 -15.39 -16.33 -10.65
CA GLN A 261 -15.78 -17.73 -10.86
C GLN A 261 -17.20 -17.91 -11.42
N ASN A 262 -17.73 -16.91 -12.14
CA ASN A 262 -19.07 -16.92 -12.74
C ASN A 262 -20.17 -17.27 -11.73
N ARG A 263 -20.07 -16.75 -10.50
CA ARG A 263 -21.12 -16.87 -9.47
C ARG A 263 -21.54 -15.49 -9.02
N ILE A 264 -22.66 -15.32 -8.33
CA ILE A 264 -23.03 -14.02 -7.79
C ILE A 264 -23.18 -14.14 -6.29
N SER A 265 -22.51 -13.26 -5.56
CA SER A 265 -22.58 -13.17 -4.11
C SER A 265 -22.58 -11.71 -3.66
N CYS A 266 -23.30 -11.44 -2.57
CA CYS A 266 -23.37 -10.12 -1.95
C CYS A 266 -23.53 -10.32 -0.45
N ALA A 267 -22.58 -9.81 0.35
CA ALA A 267 -22.74 -9.77 1.81
C ALA A 267 -23.80 -8.74 2.19
N GLU A 268 -23.69 -7.53 1.64
CA GLU A 268 -24.63 -6.45 1.95
C GLU A 268 -24.72 -5.46 0.78
N MET A 269 -25.93 -4.96 0.52
CA MET A 269 -26.23 -3.93 -0.46
C MET A 269 -27.00 -2.81 0.25
N GLU A 270 -26.37 -1.64 0.36
CA GLU A 270 -26.89 -0.53 1.16
C GLU A 270 -27.21 0.66 0.28
N PHE A 271 -28.32 1.33 0.55
CA PHE A 271 -28.80 2.49 -0.21
C PHE A 271 -28.86 3.68 0.74
N TYR A 272 -28.24 4.81 0.38
CA TYR A 272 -28.17 5.96 1.29
C TYR A 272 -28.73 7.23 0.66
N GLN A 273 -29.48 7.96 1.49
CA GLN A 273 -29.68 9.40 1.33
C GLN A 273 -28.59 10.12 2.12
N ASP A 274 -27.94 11.07 1.48
CA ASP A 274 -26.94 11.88 2.16
C ASP A 274 -27.61 12.80 3.19
N GLY A 275 -26.97 12.91 4.35
CA GLY A 275 -27.36 13.81 5.42
C GLY A 275 -27.03 15.27 5.08
N THR A 276 -27.44 16.18 5.96
CA THR A 276 -26.99 17.58 5.93
C THR A 276 -25.69 17.80 6.72
N THR A 277 -25.07 16.72 7.20
CA THR A 277 -23.72 16.72 7.78
C THR A 277 -22.63 16.84 6.72
N ASN A 278 -22.93 16.50 5.45
CA ASN A 278 -21.96 16.52 4.37
C ASN A 278 -21.61 17.97 3.99
N TYR A 279 -20.45 18.39 4.48
CA TYR A 279 -19.88 19.70 4.21
C TYR A 279 -19.34 19.75 2.78
N ASP A 280 -19.74 20.76 2.01
CA ASP A 280 -19.21 20.99 0.67
C ASP A 280 -17.85 21.67 0.75
N TYR A 281 -16.80 20.87 0.64
CA TYR A 281 -15.41 21.34 0.66
C TYR A 281 -15.00 22.05 -0.63
N SER A 282 -15.81 21.99 -1.70
CA SER A 282 -15.49 22.66 -2.97
C SER A 282 -15.49 24.18 -2.83
N GLY A 283 -16.18 24.74 -1.83
CA GLY A 283 -16.08 26.17 -1.48
C GLY A 283 -14.76 26.57 -0.81
N ILE A 284 -14.06 25.60 -0.21
CA ILE A 284 -12.85 25.83 0.60
C ILE A 284 -11.57 25.51 -0.17
N PHE A 285 -11.54 24.38 -0.89
CA PHE A 285 -10.34 23.88 -1.57
C PHE A 285 -10.42 24.05 -3.08
N VAL A 286 -9.25 24.20 -3.72
CA VAL A 286 -9.11 24.32 -5.19
C VAL A 286 -9.16 22.96 -5.88
N ASP A 287 -8.73 21.92 -5.18
CA ASP A 287 -8.57 20.56 -5.69
C ASP A 287 -9.23 19.53 -4.77
N ASP A 288 -9.57 18.38 -5.35
CA ASP A 288 -10.21 17.27 -4.64
C ASP A 288 -9.25 16.52 -3.71
N MET A 289 -7.95 16.88 -3.71
CA MET A 289 -6.96 16.39 -2.77
C MET A 289 -6.93 17.23 -1.48
N TYR A 290 -7.70 18.31 -1.39
CA TYR A 290 -7.69 19.28 -0.29
C TYR A 290 -6.30 19.84 0.00
N SER A 291 -5.50 20.05 -1.05
CA SER A 291 -4.10 20.44 -0.92
C SER A 291 -3.88 21.95 -0.93
N VAL A 292 -4.82 22.72 -1.49
CA VAL A 292 -4.74 24.18 -1.63
C VAL A 292 -6.08 24.85 -1.31
N LEU A 293 -6.06 25.92 -0.52
CA LEU A 293 -7.23 26.75 -0.23
C LEU A 293 -7.58 27.67 -1.41
N LYS A 294 -8.88 27.93 -1.60
CA LYS A 294 -9.36 28.95 -2.53
C LYS A 294 -8.99 30.36 -2.07
N GLU A 295 -8.76 31.24 -3.04
CA GLU A 295 -8.51 32.66 -2.77
C GLU A 295 -9.75 33.31 -2.14
N GLY A 296 -9.55 34.09 -1.07
CA GLY A 296 -10.61 34.84 -0.40
C GLY A 296 -11.34 34.11 0.72
N VAL A 297 -11.02 32.82 0.97
CA VAL A 297 -11.57 32.08 2.12
C VAL A 297 -11.11 32.73 3.43
N SER A 298 -12.05 33.00 4.31
CA SER A 298 -11.82 33.63 5.61
C SER A 298 -11.59 32.61 6.72
N GLU A 299 -10.84 33.00 7.77
CA GLU A 299 -10.62 32.16 8.96
C GLU A 299 -11.94 31.73 9.64
N ALA A 300 -12.99 32.54 9.53
CA ALA A 300 -14.31 32.21 10.07
C ALA A 300 -14.97 31.05 9.33
N GLU A 301 -14.88 31.03 7.99
CA GLU A 301 -15.35 29.92 7.16
C GLU A 301 -14.59 28.63 7.45
N LEU A 302 -13.27 28.73 7.66
CA LEU A 302 -12.44 27.58 8.03
C LEU A 302 -12.84 27.01 9.40
N LYS A 303 -13.07 27.86 10.40
CA LYS A 303 -13.52 27.43 11.73
C LYS A 303 -14.91 26.79 11.72
N ALA A 304 -15.72 27.08 10.71
CA ALA A 304 -17.04 26.49 10.53
C ALA A 304 -17.00 25.09 9.89
N ILE A 305 -15.84 24.60 9.43
CA ILE A 305 -15.69 23.22 8.95
C ILE A 305 -16.01 22.24 10.09
N PRO A 306 -16.97 21.32 9.93
CA PRO A 306 -17.41 20.43 11.01
C PRO A 306 -16.37 19.35 11.33
N ASP A 307 -15.69 18.83 10.30
CA ASP A 307 -14.69 17.78 10.48
C ASP A 307 -13.41 18.35 11.10
N ASP A 308 -13.02 17.81 12.25
CA ASP A 308 -11.87 18.31 13.01
C ASP A 308 -10.55 18.16 12.24
N GLN A 309 -10.36 17.07 11.48
CA GLN A 309 -9.12 16.85 10.74
C GLN A 309 -9.03 17.79 9.54
N LEU A 310 -10.11 17.93 8.75
CA LEU A 310 -10.14 18.84 7.60
C LEU A 310 -10.15 20.31 8.03
N ARG A 311 -10.76 20.64 9.18
CA ARG A 311 -10.66 21.98 9.77
C ARG A 311 -9.22 22.32 10.15
N ASN A 312 -8.53 21.41 10.85
CA ASN A 312 -7.13 21.62 11.22
C ASN A 312 -6.23 21.72 9.99
N LEU A 313 -6.43 20.86 8.99
CA LEU A 313 -5.74 20.95 7.70
C LEU A 313 -5.93 22.32 7.07
N ALA A 314 -7.17 22.80 6.97
CA ALA A 314 -7.48 24.07 6.34
C ALA A 314 -6.87 25.26 7.11
N LEU A 315 -6.91 25.24 8.45
CA LEU A 315 -6.28 26.27 9.28
C LEU A 315 -4.76 26.26 9.13
N ASP A 316 -4.11 25.10 9.13
CA ASP A 316 -2.66 24.98 8.95
C ASP A 316 -2.22 25.45 7.56
N LEU A 317 -3.02 25.16 6.52
CA LEU A 317 -2.83 25.70 5.17
C LEU A 317 -2.98 27.23 5.14
N PHE A 318 -3.95 27.76 5.87
CA PHE A 318 -4.22 29.21 5.93
C PHE A 318 -3.08 30.00 6.57
N VAL A 319 -2.46 29.47 7.63
CA VAL A 319 -1.31 30.11 8.29
C VAL A 319 0.04 29.74 7.67
N GLY A 320 0.06 28.80 6.72
CA GLY A 320 1.28 28.36 6.01
C GLY A 320 2.18 27.43 6.84
N GLU A 321 1.63 26.73 7.84
CA GLU A 321 2.35 25.79 8.71
C GLU A 321 2.20 24.32 8.26
N TYR A 322 1.32 24.06 7.29
CA TYR A 322 1.12 22.71 6.76
C TYR A 322 2.29 22.24 5.87
N SER A 323 3.00 21.20 6.29
CA SER A 323 4.04 20.55 5.48
C SER A 323 3.48 19.36 4.71
N SER A 324 3.52 19.45 3.38
CA SER A 324 2.99 18.45 2.44
C SER A 324 4.01 17.41 1.97
N GLU A 325 5.31 17.62 2.16
CA GLU A 325 6.42 16.82 1.58
C GLU A 325 6.22 15.29 1.66
N PHE A 326 5.76 14.79 2.80
CA PHE A 326 5.48 13.35 3.03
C PHE A 326 3.98 13.03 3.11
N ARG A 327 3.13 14.05 3.23
CA ARG A 327 1.69 13.88 3.39
C ARG A 327 0.98 13.82 2.06
N ALA A 328 1.40 14.58 1.05
CA ALA A 328 0.80 14.59 -0.27
C ALA A 328 1.86 14.27 -1.33
N ALA A 329 1.71 13.14 -2.01
CA ALA A 329 2.69 12.67 -2.99
C ALA A 329 2.04 11.86 -4.13
N SER A 330 2.79 11.72 -5.21
CA SER A 330 2.45 10.86 -6.35
C SER A 330 3.15 9.51 -6.22
N TYR A 331 2.38 8.42 -6.29
CA TYR A 331 2.87 7.05 -6.15
C TYR A 331 2.76 6.32 -7.49
N ARG A 332 3.91 6.14 -8.16
CA ARG A 332 4.02 5.41 -9.42
C ARG A 332 3.75 3.91 -9.24
N PRO A 333 3.33 3.19 -10.31
CA PRO A 333 3.26 1.75 -10.26
C PRO A 333 4.66 1.12 -10.17
N TYR A 334 4.72 -0.03 -9.50
CA TYR A 334 5.83 -0.98 -9.59
C TYR A 334 5.32 -2.32 -10.09
N GLN A 335 6.17 -3.04 -10.83
CA GLN A 335 5.79 -4.37 -11.29
C GLN A 335 5.63 -5.30 -10.08
N ASN A 336 4.68 -6.22 -10.17
CA ASN A 336 4.53 -7.31 -9.24
C ASN A 336 5.80 -8.17 -9.29
N PRO A 337 6.57 -8.28 -8.20
CA PRO A 337 7.88 -8.94 -8.22
C PRO A 337 7.81 -10.44 -8.55
N SER A 338 6.62 -11.04 -8.50
CA SER A 338 6.40 -12.42 -8.95
C SER A 338 6.62 -12.61 -10.45
N VAL A 339 6.38 -11.57 -11.28
CA VAL A 339 6.60 -11.62 -12.73
C VAL A 339 8.09 -11.84 -13.02
N GLN A 340 8.96 -10.99 -12.45
CA GLN A 340 10.39 -11.11 -12.68
C GLN A 340 11.01 -12.29 -11.95
N SER A 341 10.53 -12.65 -10.76
CA SER A 341 10.94 -13.87 -10.07
C SER A 341 10.70 -15.12 -10.93
N ALA A 342 9.56 -15.18 -11.65
CA ALA A 342 9.27 -16.27 -12.58
C ALA A 342 10.19 -16.25 -13.81
N ILE A 343 10.40 -15.08 -14.42
CA ILE A 343 11.29 -14.90 -15.59
C ILE A 343 12.74 -15.24 -15.24
N ASN A 344 13.23 -14.75 -14.11
CA ASN A 344 14.62 -14.87 -13.67
C ASN A 344 14.91 -16.15 -12.86
N LYS A 345 13.86 -16.88 -12.45
CA LYS A 345 13.94 -18.08 -11.60
C LYS A 345 14.63 -17.82 -10.26
N THR A 346 14.28 -16.70 -9.62
CA THR A 346 14.83 -16.21 -8.35
C THR A 346 13.74 -16.08 -7.28
N SER A 347 14.09 -15.65 -6.06
CA SER A 347 13.08 -15.14 -5.11
C SER A 347 12.46 -13.83 -5.61
N THR A 348 11.30 -13.46 -5.07
CA THR A 348 10.71 -12.14 -5.30
C THR A 348 11.52 -11.05 -4.61
N TYR A 349 11.72 -9.92 -5.31
CA TYR A 349 12.18 -8.66 -4.72
C TYR A 349 11.04 -7.99 -3.94
N SER A 350 11.28 -6.80 -3.39
CA SER A 350 10.36 -6.10 -2.50
C SER A 350 9.02 -5.72 -3.15
N LYS A 351 8.02 -5.46 -2.30
CA LYS A 351 6.79 -4.73 -2.65
C LYS A 351 6.74 -3.33 -2.02
N ARG A 352 7.81 -2.91 -1.35
CA ARG A 352 7.84 -1.68 -0.51
C ARG A 352 8.55 -0.51 -1.16
N ASP A 353 8.57 -0.48 -2.48
CA ASP A 353 9.23 0.56 -3.27
C ASP A 353 8.60 1.97 -3.13
N ASN A 354 7.42 2.07 -2.52
CA ASN A 354 6.67 3.30 -2.27
C ASN A 354 6.51 3.56 -0.75
N PRO A 355 7.59 3.86 -0.01
CA PRO A 355 7.45 4.37 1.36
C PRO A 355 6.78 5.74 1.34
N THR A 356 5.99 6.04 2.37
CA THR A 356 5.32 7.35 2.49
C THR A 356 6.08 8.31 3.39
N GLY A 357 6.88 7.80 4.33
CA GLY A 357 7.42 8.59 5.45
C GLY A 357 6.38 8.88 6.53
N ILE A 358 5.20 8.27 6.47
CA ILE A 358 4.17 8.32 7.50
C ILE A 358 4.31 7.11 8.42
N TYR A 359 4.08 7.32 9.70
CA TYR A 359 3.88 6.24 10.66
C TYR A 359 2.54 6.41 11.36
N VAL A 360 1.99 5.29 11.83
CA VAL A 360 0.70 5.25 12.55
C VAL A 360 0.82 4.42 13.82
N GLU A 361 -0.11 4.65 14.74
CA GLU A 361 -0.27 3.87 15.97
C GLU A 361 -1.57 3.05 15.93
N GLU A 362 -1.58 1.87 16.54
CA GLU A 362 -2.80 1.08 16.71
C GLU A 362 -3.91 1.89 17.41
N GLY A 363 -5.12 1.87 16.85
CA GLY A 363 -6.28 2.63 17.34
C GLY A 363 -6.34 4.09 16.87
N GLU A 364 -5.39 4.56 16.06
CA GLU A 364 -5.44 5.86 15.39
C GLU A 364 -6.35 5.81 14.16
N GLU A 365 -7.14 6.88 13.94
CA GLU A 365 -7.84 7.09 12.67
C GLU A 365 -6.91 7.82 11.69
N LEU A 366 -6.65 7.20 10.53
CA LEU A 366 -5.92 7.78 9.42
C LEU A 366 -6.89 8.21 8.31
N LEU A 367 -6.90 9.50 8.00
CA LEU A 367 -7.63 10.07 6.87
C LEU A 367 -6.73 10.15 5.64
N VAL A 368 -7.17 9.53 4.56
CA VAL A 368 -6.44 9.44 3.30
C VAL A 368 -7.35 9.89 2.16
N ILE A 369 -6.92 10.92 1.42
CA ILE A 369 -7.57 11.35 0.19
C ILE A 369 -6.80 10.76 -0.99
N VAL A 370 -7.50 10.09 -1.91
CA VAL A 370 -6.92 9.41 -3.06
C VAL A 370 -7.47 10.04 -4.32
N GLY A 371 -6.61 10.51 -5.21
CA GLY A 371 -7.03 11.02 -6.51
C GLY A 371 -7.44 9.90 -7.47
N ASP A 372 -7.63 10.24 -8.74
CA ASP A 372 -7.93 9.28 -9.81
C ASP A 372 -7.00 8.06 -9.75
N THR A 373 -7.61 6.90 -9.50
CA THR A 373 -6.89 5.63 -9.35
C THR A 373 -6.41 5.05 -10.67
N LYS A 374 -6.89 5.58 -11.80
CA LYS A 374 -6.59 5.09 -13.17
C LYS A 374 -6.85 3.58 -13.31
N GLY A 375 -7.91 3.12 -12.64
CA GLY A 375 -8.31 1.71 -12.57
C GLY A 375 -7.33 0.81 -11.82
N GLN A 376 -6.36 1.36 -11.07
CA GLN A 376 -5.45 0.57 -10.23
C GLN A 376 -6.12 0.21 -8.90
N ASN A 377 -5.84 -1.00 -8.41
CA ASN A 377 -6.19 -1.39 -7.05
C ASN A 377 -5.12 -0.88 -6.09
N ILE A 378 -5.45 0.16 -5.32
CA ILE A 378 -4.53 0.77 -4.37
C ILE A 378 -4.79 0.23 -2.98
N THR A 379 -3.71 -0.14 -2.28
CA THR A 379 -3.76 -0.43 -0.84
C THR A 379 -2.65 0.34 -0.13
N ILE A 380 -2.75 0.49 1.19
CA ILE A 380 -1.60 0.79 2.03
C ILE A 380 -1.25 -0.43 2.86
N ASP A 381 0.05 -0.68 3.05
CA ASP A 381 0.57 -1.67 3.99
C ASP A 381 1.17 -0.93 5.19
N VAL A 382 0.79 -1.35 6.40
CA VAL A 382 1.35 -0.84 7.66
C VAL A 382 2.25 -1.90 8.27
N GLN A 383 3.54 -1.61 8.42
CA GLN A 383 4.56 -2.55 8.90
C GLN A 383 5.27 -2.04 10.15
N ASP A 384 5.20 -2.84 11.22
CA ASP A 384 6.08 -2.71 12.38
C ASP A 384 7.06 -3.90 12.40
N LEU A 385 8.34 -3.62 12.21
CA LEU A 385 9.39 -4.63 12.19
C LEU A 385 9.74 -5.17 13.59
N ASN A 386 9.40 -4.45 14.66
CA ASN A 386 9.63 -4.88 16.04
C ASN A 386 8.79 -6.13 16.38
N VAL A 387 7.60 -6.25 15.81
CA VAL A 387 6.76 -7.47 15.89
C VAL A 387 7.03 -8.46 14.74
N GLY A 388 8.03 -8.18 13.90
CA GLY A 388 8.48 -9.02 12.79
C GLY A 388 7.76 -8.74 11.47
N PHE A 389 8.41 -9.05 10.34
CA PHE A 389 7.89 -8.73 9.00
C PHE A 389 6.51 -9.34 8.70
N GLY A 390 6.18 -10.49 9.30
CA GLY A 390 4.88 -11.15 9.09
C GLY A 390 3.67 -10.41 9.68
N SER A 391 3.90 -9.30 10.40
CA SER A 391 2.85 -8.51 11.07
C SER A 391 2.10 -7.54 10.17
N ALA A 392 2.58 -7.30 8.93
CA ALA A 392 2.03 -6.25 8.08
C ALA A 392 0.52 -6.44 7.85
N LYS A 393 -0.24 -5.34 7.96
CA LYS A 393 -1.66 -5.28 7.61
C LYS A 393 -1.84 -4.42 6.37
N SER A 394 -2.78 -4.83 5.51
CA SER A 394 -3.10 -4.14 4.27
C SER A 394 -4.50 -3.55 4.35
N TYR A 395 -4.64 -2.29 3.93
CA TYR A 395 -5.89 -1.54 3.91
C TYR A 395 -6.19 -1.12 2.47
N PRO A 396 -7.28 -1.57 1.85
CA PRO A 396 -7.66 -1.10 0.53
C PRO A 396 -8.07 0.38 0.58
N LEU A 397 -7.75 1.09 -0.50
CA LEU A 397 -8.12 2.49 -0.68
C LEU A 397 -9.04 2.64 -1.90
N LEU A 398 -10.03 3.51 -1.77
CA LEU A 398 -10.92 3.95 -2.85
C LEU A 398 -10.54 5.36 -3.29
N GLU A 399 -10.97 5.75 -4.49
CA GLU A 399 -10.90 7.14 -4.93
C GLU A 399 -11.72 8.05 -4.00
N GLY A 400 -11.19 9.23 -3.70
CA GLY A 400 -11.74 10.19 -2.74
C GLY A 400 -11.32 9.92 -1.29
N GLU A 401 -12.22 10.24 -0.37
CA GLU A 401 -11.98 10.19 1.07
C GLU A 401 -12.03 8.76 1.65
N ASN A 402 -11.00 8.38 2.41
CA ASN A 402 -10.90 7.12 3.13
C ASN A 402 -10.57 7.38 4.60
N ARG A 403 -11.38 6.86 5.51
CA ARG A 403 -11.11 6.89 6.96
C ARG A 403 -10.83 5.49 7.46
N LEU A 404 -9.61 5.29 7.91
CA LEU A 404 -9.11 3.97 8.28
C LEU A 404 -8.78 3.95 9.77
N MET A 405 -9.41 3.04 10.51
CA MET A 405 -9.00 2.75 11.88
C MET A 405 -7.82 1.76 11.86
N MET A 406 -6.67 2.18 12.38
CA MET A 406 -5.45 1.38 12.34
C MET A 406 -5.51 0.21 13.32
N GLU A 407 -5.31 -1.02 12.81
CA GLU A 407 -5.28 -2.25 13.62
C GLU A 407 -3.88 -2.57 14.15
N ASN A 408 -2.85 -1.90 13.63
CA ASN A 408 -1.48 -2.06 14.07
C ASN A 408 -0.70 -0.76 13.88
N SER A 409 0.33 -0.58 14.69
CA SER A 409 1.32 0.47 14.48
C SER A 409 2.27 0.10 13.33
N GLY A 410 2.96 1.10 12.76
CA GLY A 410 4.01 0.85 11.77
C GLY A 410 4.27 2.01 10.82
N LEU A 411 5.28 1.81 9.96
CA LEU A 411 5.52 2.62 8.78
C LEU A 411 4.51 2.26 7.67
N VAL A 412 4.06 3.27 6.92
CA VAL A 412 3.05 3.13 5.87
C VAL A 412 3.71 3.04 4.49
N TYR A 413 3.28 2.09 3.66
CA TYR A 413 3.74 1.89 2.29
C TYR A 413 2.55 1.85 1.33
N VAL A 414 2.59 2.63 0.25
CA VAL A 414 1.54 2.58 -0.78
C VAL A 414 1.81 1.42 -1.74
N GLN A 415 0.84 0.54 -1.90
CA GLN A 415 0.85 -0.54 -2.87
C GLN A 415 0.13 -0.11 -4.13
N ASN A 416 0.90 0.37 -5.12
CA ASN A 416 0.45 0.55 -6.50
C ASN A 416 1.19 -0.49 -7.36
N ILE A 417 0.64 -1.70 -7.43
CA ILE A 417 1.31 -2.87 -8.00
C ILE A 417 0.60 -3.32 -9.29
N THR A 418 1.36 -3.50 -10.36
CA THR A 418 0.85 -3.90 -11.68
C THR A 418 1.61 -5.10 -12.25
N ASN A 419 1.05 -5.85 -13.19
CA ASN A 419 1.80 -6.92 -13.87
C ASN A 419 2.63 -6.41 -15.06
N ASP A 420 2.39 -5.18 -15.50
CA ASP A 420 3.12 -4.55 -16.60
C ASP A 420 4.61 -4.41 -16.28
N ASN A 421 5.44 -4.46 -17.32
CA ASN A 421 6.87 -4.23 -17.20
C ASN A 421 7.14 -2.73 -17.01
N ILE A 422 7.26 -2.28 -15.76
CA ILE A 422 7.62 -0.90 -15.42
C ILE A 422 9.06 -0.90 -14.90
N PRO A 423 10.05 -0.41 -15.67
CA PRO A 423 11.44 -0.37 -15.24
C PRO A 423 11.65 0.36 -13.90
N LEU A 424 12.56 -0.14 -13.06
CA LEU A 424 12.88 0.53 -11.80
C LEU A 424 13.42 1.95 -12.05
N ILE A 425 14.42 2.04 -12.93
CA ILE A 425 14.93 3.31 -13.47
C ILE A 425 14.17 3.63 -14.76
N LEU A 426 13.52 4.79 -14.80
CA LEU A 426 12.78 5.27 -15.97
C LEU A 426 13.70 6.11 -16.87
N GLU A 427 14.46 5.43 -17.72
CA GLU A 427 15.46 6.09 -18.58
C GLU A 427 14.82 6.76 -19.80
N THR A 428 13.84 6.10 -20.41
CA THR A 428 13.19 6.57 -21.64
C THR A 428 11.92 7.36 -21.35
N ASP A 429 11.47 8.17 -22.32
CA ASP A 429 10.19 8.88 -22.19
C ASP A 429 9.00 7.90 -22.23
N GLU A 430 9.12 6.78 -22.93
CA GLU A 430 8.12 5.70 -22.94
C GLU A 430 7.96 5.08 -21.53
N ASP A 431 9.06 4.82 -20.82
CA ASP A 431 9.00 4.29 -19.46
C ASP A 431 8.30 5.28 -18.51
N LYS A 432 8.62 6.58 -18.64
CA LYS A 432 8.00 7.64 -17.84
C LYS A 432 6.51 7.77 -18.13
N GLU A 433 6.12 7.73 -19.39
CA GLU A 433 4.72 7.77 -19.81
C GLU A 433 3.95 6.55 -19.28
N LEU A 434 4.52 5.36 -19.39
CA LEU A 434 3.92 4.12 -18.90
C LEU A 434 3.72 4.12 -17.38
N ALA A 435 4.73 4.58 -16.63
CA ALA A 435 4.58 4.75 -15.18
C ALA A 435 3.52 5.82 -14.86
N GLN A 436 3.58 6.98 -15.52
CA GLN A 436 2.68 8.10 -15.28
C GLN A 436 1.21 7.78 -15.59
N ALA A 437 0.95 6.92 -16.57
CA ALA A 437 -0.38 6.44 -16.93
C ALA A 437 -1.08 5.64 -15.81
N LYS A 438 -0.35 5.26 -14.75
CA LYS A 438 -0.88 4.53 -13.58
C LYS A 438 -0.46 5.13 -12.24
N THR A 439 0.26 6.26 -12.24
CA THR A 439 0.62 6.98 -11.02
C THR A 439 -0.63 7.55 -10.36
N VAL A 440 -0.78 7.33 -9.04
CA VAL A 440 -1.92 7.83 -8.25
C VAL A 440 -1.43 8.86 -7.24
N ASN A 441 -2.17 9.96 -7.08
CA ASN A 441 -1.90 10.97 -6.07
C ASN A 441 -2.62 10.61 -4.77
N ILE A 442 -1.92 10.68 -3.64
CA ILE A 442 -2.48 10.35 -2.33
C ILE A 442 -2.06 11.42 -1.32
N HIS A 443 -3.02 11.83 -0.48
CA HIS A 443 -2.85 12.80 0.60
C HIS A 443 -3.26 12.19 1.95
N PHE A 444 -2.28 11.95 2.82
CA PHE A 444 -2.42 11.52 4.21
C PHE A 444 -2.65 12.74 5.12
N VAL A 445 -3.92 13.10 5.31
CA VAL A 445 -4.32 14.33 6.01
C VAL A 445 -3.89 14.30 7.47
N ASN A 446 -3.16 15.33 7.91
CA ASN A 446 -2.62 15.51 9.26
C ASN A 446 -1.82 14.32 9.83
N ALA A 447 -1.43 13.36 8.98
CA ALA A 447 -0.79 12.14 9.44
C ALA A 447 0.56 12.43 10.11
N LYS A 448 0.95 11.56 11.05
CA LYS A 448 2.23 11.70 11.76
C LYS A 448 3.39 11.41 10.80
N VAL A 449 4.28 12.38 10.65
CA VAL A 449 5.42 12.28 9.74
C VAL A 449 6.64 11.75 10.49
N ASN A 450 7.23 10.68 9.97
CA ASN A 450 8.57 10.22 10.30
C ASN A 450 9.61 10.71 9.27
N GLY A 451 9.18 10.82 8.00
CA GLY A 451 10.05 11.05 6.85
C GLY A 451 10.65 9.77 6.28
N TYR A 452 11.26 9.87 5.09
CA TYR A 452 12.12 8.86 4.49
C TYR A 452 13.17 9.54 3.62
N PHE A 453 14.34 8.91 3.44
CA PHE A 453 15.36 9.42 2.53
C PHE A 453 15.30 8.69 1.18
N ASP A 454 15.57 9.39 0.08
CA ASP A 454 15.56 8.81 -1.28
C ASP A 454 16.59 9.52 -2.12
N LEU A 455 17.58 8.77 -2.58
CA LEU A 455 18.72 9.28 -3.35
C LEU A 455 18.29 9.97 -4.65
N ALA A 456 17.14 9.62 -5.22
CA ALA A 456 16.61 10.25 -6.42
C ALA A 456 15.91 11.60 -6.15
N LYS A 457 15.61 11.92 -4.89
CA LYS A 457 14.80 13.10 -4.49
C LYS A 457 15.53 14.06 -3.55
N HIS A 458 16.38 13.52 -2.68
CA HIS A 458 16.92 14.21 -1.51
C HIS A 458 18.45 14.36 -1.58
N ASN A 459 18.97 15.40 -0.93
CA ASN A 459 20.42 15.66 -0.78
C ASN A 459 20.88 15.52 0.68
N VAL A 460 22.14 15.86 0.98
CA VAL A 460 22.72 15.71 2.32
C VAL A 460 22.06 16.64 3.35
N GLU A 461 21.65 17.84 2.94
CA GLU A 461 20.91 18.76 3.79
C GLU A 461 19.53 18.19 4.16
N ASP A 462 18.84 17.57 3.20
CA ASP A 462 17.58 16.86 3.43
C ASP A 462 17.78 15.69 4.38
N TRP A 463 18.84 14.89 4.21
CA TRP A 463 19.15 13.80 5.14
C TRP A 463 19.28 14.30 6.58
N THR A 464 20.03 15.38 6.78
CA THR A 464 20.24 15.98 8.10
C THR A 464 18.91 16.41 8.73
N ARG A 465 18.03 17.05 7.94
CA ARG A 465 16.68 17.47 8.37
C ARG A 465 15.77 16.28 8.68
N ILE A 466 15.68 15.30 7.76
CA ILE A 466 14.83 14.12 7.88
C ILE A 466 15.24 13.30 9.08
N LEU A 467 16.52 12.95 9.21
CA LEU A 467 17.02 12.18 10.35
C LEU A 467 16.81 12.94 11.67
N GLY A 468 17.01 14.25 11.68
CA GLY A 468 16.77 15.10 12.86
C GLY A 468 15.32 15.08 13.32
N ASN A 469 14.37 15.08 12.37
CA ASN A 469 12.93 15.11 12.63
C ASN A 469 12.30 13.72 12.81
N ALA A 470 12.98 12.63 12.42
CA ALA A 470 12.47 11.27 12.56
C ALA A 470 12.22 10.91 14.03
N VAL A 471 10.99 10.46 14.31
CA VAL A 471 10.48 10.13 15.65
C VAL A 471 10.13 8.65 15.83
N TYR A 472 9.88 7.92 14.74
CA TYR A 472 9.62 6.49 14.78
C TYR A 472 10.92 5.70 14.92
N GLN A 473 10.81 4.47 15.43
CA GLN A 473 11.96 3.63 15.78
C GLN A 473 12.85 3.29 14.56
N ASP A 474 12.22 3.15 13.39
CA ASP A 474 12.82 2.77 12.12
C ASP A 474 12.65 3.89 11.09
N LEU A 475 13.58 3.95 10.13
CA LEU A 475 13.57 4.92 9.04
C LEU A 475 13.86 4.21 7.71
N ASP A 476 13.04 4.50 6.69
CA ASP A 476 13.26 4.06 5.32
C ASP A 476 14.29 4.96 4.63
N VAL A 477 15.28 4.33 3.99
CA VAL A 477 16.29 5.01 3.16
C VAL A 477 16.42 4.27 1.83
N MET A 478 16.22 4.99 0.73
CA MET A 478 16.07 4.44 -0.62
C MET A 478 17.25 4.81 -1.50
N GLY A 479 17.94 3.80 -2.04
CA GLY A 479 18.84 3.95 -3.18
C GLY A 479 18.09 3.84 -4.49
N LEU A 480 18.81 3.72 -5.60
CA LEU A 480 18.28 3.42 -6.92
C LEU A 480 17.91 1.94 -7.08
N ARG A 481 18.57 1.03 -6.36
CA ARG A 481 18.38 -0.44 -6.45
C ARG A 481 18.15 -1.11 -5.09
N SER A 482 18.51 -0.43 -4.02
CA SER A 482 18.40 -0.91 -2.65
C SER A 482 17.40 -0.10 -1.85
N HIS A 483 16.71 -0.76 -0.94
CA HIS A 483 15.86 -0.15 0.08
C HIS A 483 16.32 -0.70 1.42
N ILE A 484 16.75 0.19 2.33
CA ILE A 484 17.13 -0.18 3.70
C ILE A 484 16.09 0.39 4.67
N THR A 485 15.62 -0.44 5.59
CA THR A 485 14.87 0.02 6.77
C THR A 485 15.65 -0.36 8.02
N TRP A 486 16.17 0.64 8.71
CA TRP A 486 17.03 0.45 9.88
C TRP A 486 16.67 1.44 10.97
N THR A 487 17.20 1.22 12.18
CA THR A 487 16.79 2.03 13.32
C THR A 487 17.27 3.48 13.19
N THR A 488 16.36 4.41 13.46
CA THR A 488 16.62 5.85 13.49
C THR A 488 17.75 6.18 14.48
N GLU A 489 17.79 5.50 15.62
CA GLU A 489 18.82 5.69 16.64
C GLU A 489 20.22 5.30 16.16
N ASN A 490 20.35 4.19 15.41
CA ASN A 490 21.64 3.79 14.86
C ASN A 490 22.11 4.82 13.83
N PHE A 491 21.22 5.27 12.92
CA PHE A 491 21.59 6.28 11.94
C PHE A 491 22.11 7.57 12.60
N LYS A 492 21.45 8.04 13.67
CA LYS A 492 21.88 9.18 14.50
C LYS A 492 23.23 8.93 15.18
N SER A 493 23.38 7.79 15.85
CA SER A 493 24.55 7.46 16.67
C SER A 493 25.82 7.29 15.87
N TYR A 494 25.73 6.76 14.64
CA TYR A 494 26.87 6.60 13.75
C TYR A 494 27.20 7.87 12.94
N ASN A 495 26.38 8.92 13.01
CA ASN A 495 26.45 10.08 12.11
C ASN A 495 26.55 9.62 10.65
N THR A 496 25.57 8.81 10.24
CA THR A 496 25.64 8.02 9.01
C THR A 496 25.76 8.91 7.77
N ASP A 497 26.79 8.65 6.96
CA ASP A 497 26.89 9.14 5.58
C ASP A 497 25.97 8.31 4.68
N ILE A 498 24.69 8.69 4.64
CA ILE A 498 23.64 7.86 4.04
C ILE A 498 23.80 7.71 2.52
N VAL A 499 24.31 8.75 1.86
CA VAL A 499 24.53 8.74 0.40
C VAL A 499 25.56 7.67 0.07
N THR A 500 26.73 7.70 0.73
CA THR A 500 27.77 6.70 0.50
C THR A 500 27.32 5.29 0.87
N VAL A 501 26.52 5.13 1.95
CA VAL A 501 25.94 3.81 2.29
C VAL A 501 25.05 3.30 1.15
N LEU A 502 24.09 4.11 0.68
CA LEU A 502 23.15 3.72 -0.36
C LEU A 502 23.84 3.43 -1.69
N GLU A 503 24.82 4.24 -2.10
CA GLU A 503 25.62 4.00 -3.31
C GLU A 503 26.35 2.64 -3.25
N LYS A 504 26.87 2.25 -2.08
CA LYS A 504 27.52 0.96 -1.88
C LYS A 504 26.54 -0.21 -1.95
N TYR A 505 25.36 -0.07 -1.34
CA TYR A 505 24.33 -1.10 -1.43
C TYR A 505 23.74 -1.23 -2.84
N ASP A 506 23.54 -0.12 -3.55
CA ASP A 506 23.14 -0.13 -4.95
C ASP A 506 24.19 -0.82 -5.83
N ARG A 507 25.48 -0.54 -5.61
CA ARG A 507 26.58 -1.22 -6.31
C ARG A 507 26.61 -2.71 -5.99
N LEU A 508 26.40 -3.12 -4.74
CA LEU A 508 26.30 -4.53 -4.36
C LEU A 508 25.17 -5.23 -5.13
N VAL A 509 23.96 -4.66 -5.13
CA VAL A 509 22.81 -5.24 -5.82
C VAL A 509 23.09 -5.33 -7.32
N TYR A 510 23.58 -4.25 -7.92
CA TYR A 510 23.95 -4.22 -9.34
C TYR A 510 24.98 -5.29 -9.70
N LEU A 511 26.03 -5.48 -8.90
CA LEU A 511 27.07 -6.47 -9.18
C LEU A 511 26.53 -7.90 -9.18
N GLU A 512 25.56 -8.23 -8.33
CA GLU A 512 24.92 -9.55 -8.38
C GLU A 512 24.05 -9.72 -9.63
N GLU A 513 23.28 -8.69 -10.00
CA GLU A 513 22.46 -8.67 -11.22
C GLU A 513 23.33 -8.80 -12.48
N GLU A 514 24.45 -8.06 -12.51
CA GLU A 514 25.43 -8.02 -13.59
C GLU A 514 26.18 -9.35 -13.74
N PHE A 515 26.60 -9.96 -12.63
CA PHE A 515 27.20 -11.29 -12.62
C PHE A 515 26.25 -12.37 -13.15
N ALA A 516 24.96 -12.26 -12.81
CA ALA A 516 23.91 -13.12 -13.34
C ALA A 516 23.53 -12.83 -14.80
N GLY A 517 24.16 -11.84 -15.44
CA GLY A 517 23.91 -11.44 -16.82
C GLY A 517 22.59 -10.74 -17.05
N LEU A 518 21.95 -10.18 -16.03
CA LEU A 518 20.63 -9.55 -16.19
C LEU A 518 20.66 -8.33 -17.10
N GLU A 519 21.73 -7.53 -17.05
CA GLU A 519 21.91 -6.39 -17.95
C GLU A 519 22.06 -6.85 -19.41
N LYS A 520 22.98 -7.79 -19.67
CA LYS A 520 23.23 -8.37 -21.01
C LYS A 520 21.97 -8.91 -21.68
N TYR A 521 21.05 -9.47 -20.90
CA TYR A 521 19.85 -10.14 -21.39
C TYR A 521 18.56 -9.34 -21.15
N GLU A 522 18.65 -8.04 -20.80
CA GLU A 522 17.51 -7.13 -20.61
C GLU A 522 16.49 -7.63 -19.58
N LYS A 523 16.98 -8.09 -18.43
CA LYS A 523 16.20 -8.75 -17.36
C LYS A 523 16.44 -8.17 -15.96
N MET A 524 16.91 -6.93 -15.90
CA MET A 524 17.12 -6.19 -14.64
C MET A 524 15.82 -6.14 -13.81
N PHE A 525 15.92 -6.16 -12.48
CA PHE A 525 14.74 -6.11 -11.64
C PHE A 525 14.08 -4.71 -11.65
N ASN A 526 12.77 -4.70 -11.53
CA ASN A 526 11.86 -3.55 -11.56
C ASN A 526 11.49 -3.09 -10.13
N ASN A 527 11.99 -3.79 -9.13
CA ASN A 527 11.80 -3.53 -7.70
C ASN A 527 13.17 -3.46 -7.02
N ARG A 528 13.26 -2.82 -5.86
CA ARG A 528 14.49 -2.76 -5.07
C ARG A 528 14.72 -4.05 -4.27
N MET A 529 15.99 -4.38 -4.08
CA MET A 529 16.40 -5.34 -3.05
C MET A 529 16.18 -4.72 -1.68
N TYR A 530 15.45 -5.41 -0.80
CA TYR A 530 15.09 -4.88 0.50
C TYR A 530 15.94 -5.48 1.61
N PHE A 531 16.52 -4.62 2.43
CA PHE A 531 17.35 -4.95 3.58
C PHE A 531 16.73 -4.33 4.83
N HIS A 532 16.46 -5.12 5.87
CA HIS A 532 15.86 -4.55 7.07
C HIS A 532 16.37 -5.15 8.36
N ILE A 533 16.19 -4.41 9.45
CA ILE A 533 16.42 -4.93 10.80
C ILE A 533 15.38 -5.99 11.15
N ASP A 534 15.83 -7.07 11.78
CA ASP A 534 14.99 -8.06 12.45
C ASP A 534 15.30 -8.04 13.95
N TYR A 535 14.32 -7.59 14.72
CA TYR A 535 14.40 -7.52 16.18
C TYR A 535 14.27 -8.90 16.85
N ASN A 536 13.71 -9.88 16.14
CA ASN A 536 13.35 -11.19 16.66
C ASN A 536 14.23 -12.32 16.11
N GLY A 537 14.99 -12.05 15.05
CA GLY A 537 15.89 -12.99 14.40
C GLY A 537 17.13 -13.32 15.24
N ALA A 538 17.57 -14.58 15.18
CA ALA A 538 18.84 -15.02 15.80
C ALA A 538 20.04 -14.91 14.85
N SER A 539 19.79 -14.79 13.54
CA SER A 539 20.80 -14.71 12.49
C SER A 539 20.21 -14.02 11.26
N PRO A 540 21.02 -13.44 10.38
CA PRO A 540 20.55 -12.95 9.09
C PRO A 540 19.91 -14.06 8.26
N TYR A 541 18.98 -13.67 7.38
CA TYR A 541 18.38 -14.57 6.41
C TYR A 541 17.81 -13.81 5.21
N ALA A 542 17.60 -14.54 4.13
CA ALA A 542 16.91 -14.10 2.93
C ALA A 542 15.67 -14.96 2.64
N THR A 543 14.60 -14.32 2.20
CA THR A 543 13.39 -15.01 1.72
C THR A 543 12.66 -14.12 0.71
N SER A 544 11.51 -14.57 0.22
CA SER A 544 10.66 -13.74 -0.64
C SER A 544 10.46 -12.34 -0.04
N TYR A 545 10.65 -11.32 -0.89
CA TYR A 545 10.49 -9.90 -0.63
C TYR A 545 11.61 -9.21 0.18
N ARG A 546 12.58 -9.92 0.76
CA ARG A 546 13.50 -9.30 1.73
C ARG A 546 14.78 -10.08 2.06
N THR A 547 15.73 -9.33 2.59
CA THR A 547 16.81 -9.80 3.46
C THR A 547 16.68 -9.12 4.83
N ALA A 548 17.02 -9.85 5.89
CA ALA A 548 16.77 -9.45 7.27
C ALA A 548 18.02 -9.66 8.13
N TYR A 549 18.31 -8.74 9.05
CA TYR A 549 19.56 -8.74 9.82
C TYR A 549 19.32 -8.36 11.27
N THR A 550 20.05 -9.01 12.18
CA THR A 550 19.96 -8.69 13.61
C THR A 550 20.65 -7.36 13.92
N SER A 551 20.33 -6.75 15.07
CA SER A 551 20.89 -5.46 15.49
C SER A 551 22.43 -5.41 15.55
N SER A 552 23.11 -6.56 15.64
CA SER A 552 24.59 -6.63 15.61
C SER A 552 25.20 -6.25 14.24
N TYR A 553 24.38 -6.11 13.21
CA TYR A 553 24.78 -5.66 11.87
C TYR A 553 24.73 -4.14 11.69
N ALA A 554 24.39 -3.35 12.72
CA ALA A 554 24.26 -1.89 12.60
C ALA A 554 25.49 -1.22 11.94
N GLU A 555 26.70 -1.70 12.21
CA GLU A 555 27.93 -1.12 11.64
C GLU A 555 27.96 -1.14 10.11
N ILE A 556 27.46 -2.20 9.44
CA ILE A 556 27.47 -2.24 7.96
C ILE A 556 26.37 -1.37 7.33
N PHE A 557 25.24 -1.21 8.01
CA PHE A 557 24.12 -0.39 7.53
C PHE A 557 24.28 1.11 7.85
N CYS A 558 25.12 1.47 8.82
CA CYS A 558 25.23 2.85 9.31
C CYS A 558 26.64 3.44 9.19
N ASN A 559 27.69 2.64 8.94
CA ASN A 559 29.05 3.15 8.78
C ASN A 559 29.63 2.79 7.42
N ALA A 560 29.61 3.78 6.51
CA ALA A 560 30.14 3.65 5.16
C ALA A 560 31.60 3.14 5.10
N SER A 561 32.45 3.50 6.08
CA SER A 561 33.86 3.09 6.10
C SER A 561 34.07 1.63 6.52
N ARG A 562 33.01 0.93 6.89
CA ARG A 562 33.03 -0.46 7.35
C ARG A 562 32.36 -1.41 6.39
N PHE A 563 31.80 -0.90 5.30
CA PHE A 563 31.07 -1.67 4.33
C PHE A 563 31.94 -2.78 3.73
N GLU A 564 33.09 -2.44 3.14
CA GLU A 564 33.99 -3.38 2.46
C GLU A 564 34.39 -4.55 3.37
N ALA A 565 34.81 -4.24 4.59
CA ALA A 565 35.23 -5.24 5.57
C ALA A 565 34.09 -6.16 6.08
N ARG A 566 32.82 -5.76 5.90
CA ARG A 566 31.65 -6.49 6.44
C ARG A 566 30.66 -6.96 5.38
N LEU A 567 30.88 -6.66 4.09
CA LEU A 567 29.90 -6.84 3.01
C LEU A 567 29.47 -8.28 2.80
N TRP A 568 30.26 -9.26 3.28
CA TRP A 568 29.97 -10.68 3.09
C TRP A 568 28.57 -11.06 3.56
N GLY A 569 28.11 -10.55 4.71
CA GLY A 569 26.79 -10.86 5.23
C GLY A 569 25.68 -10.41 4.27
N PRO A 570 25.56 -9.11 3.98
CA PRO A 570 24.56 -8.63 3.03
C PRO A 570 24.67 -9.22 1.61
N ALA A 571 25.87 -9.42 1.09
CA ALA A 571 26.07 -10.04 -0.22
C ALA A 571 25.73 -11.56 -0.23
N HIS A 572 25.85 -12.24 0.91
CA HIS A 572 25.43 -13.63 1.03
C HIS A 572 23.90 -13.77 0.98
N GLU A 573 23.18 -12.90 1.70
CA GLU A 573 21.72 -12.89 1.76
C GLU A 573 21.09 -12.36 0.47
N ALA A 574 21.62 -11.29 -0.12
CA ALA A 574 21.20 -10.84 -1.45
C ALA A 574 21.41 -11.94 -2.51
N GLY A 575 22.57 -12.62 -2.45
CA GLY A 575 22.86 -13.77 -3.30
C GLY A 575 21.85 -14.91 -3.15
N HIS A 576 21.27 -15.14 -1.97
CA HIS A 576 20.17 -16.11 -1.78
C HIS A 576 18.88 -15.69 -2.49
N VAL A 577 18.55 -14.39 -2.51
CA VAL A 577 17.41 -13.86 -3.27
C VAL A 577 17.64 -14.08 -4.77
N ASN A 578 18.85 -13.78 -5.25
CA ASN A 578 19.27 -13.89 -6.65
C ASN A 578 19.66 -15.32 -7.09
N GLN A 579 19.62 -16.29 -6.18
CA GLN A 579 20.05 -17.65 -6.45
C GLN A 579 19.09 -18.35 -7.44
N LEU A 580 19.60 -18.59 -8.65
CA LEU A 580 18.84 -19.17 -9.75
C LEU A 580 18.47 -20.63 -9.46
N ARG A 581 17.16 -20.92 -9.50
CA ARG A 581 16.64 -22.27 -9.20
C ARG A 581 15.37 -22.61 -9.98
N PRO A 582 15.25 -23.84 -10.52
CA PRO A 582 16.26 -24.90 -10.54
C PRO A 582 17.33 -24.66 -11.62
N GLY A 583 18.48 -25.33 -11.50
CA GLY A 583 19.57 -25.23 -12.47
C GLY A 583 20.90 -25.09 -11.77
N LEU A 584 21.27 -23.85 -11.42
CA LEU A 584 22.50 -23.56 -10.67
C LEU A 584 22.41 -23.96 -9.20
N LYS A 585 21.24 -23.81 -8.58
CA LYS A 585 20.96 -24.36 -7.24
C LYS A 585 20.42 -25.78 -7.33
N TRP A 586 21.10 -26.72 -6.70
CA TRP A 586 20.63 -28.08 -6.43
C TRP A 586 20.91 -28.46 -4.98
N ALA A 587 20.41 -29.62 -4.53
CA ALA A 587 20.63 -30.06 -3.16
C ALA A 587 22.12 -30.14 -2.81
N GLY A 588 22.51 -29.48 -1.72
CA GLY A 588 23.89 -29.38 -1.26
C GLY A 588 24.66 -28.18 -1.82
N THR A 589 24.02 -27.32 -2.63
CA THR A 589 24.59 -26.05 -3.11
C THR A 589 23.80 -24.80 -2.71
N THR A 590 22.80 -24.93 -1.82
CA THR A 590 22.05 -23.78 -1.30
C THR A 590 22.98 -22.75 -0.63
N GLU A 591 23.92 -23.18 0.23
CA GLU A 591 24.92 -22.31 0.87
C GLU A 591 26.24 -22.22 0.09
N VAL A 592 26.20 -22.48 -1.21
CA VAL A 592 27.41 -22.50 -2.07
C VAL A 592 27.24 -21.53 -3.22
N THR A 593 26.19 -21.68 -4.01
CA THR A 593 26.08 -20.95 -5.29
C THR A 593 25.73 -19.48 -5.13
N ASN A 594 25.15 -19.07 -4.00
CA ASN A 594 25.01 -17.65 -3.64
C ASN A 594 26.37 -17.02 -3.31
N ASN A 595 27.27 -17.75 -2.64
CA ASN A 595 28.59 -17.25 -2.30
C ASN A 595 29.48 -17.00 -3.52
N LEU A 596 29.12 -17.51 -4.70
CA LEU A 596 29.78 -17.14 -5.95
C LEU A 596 29.57 -15.66 -6.28
N MET A 597 28.35 -15.16 -6.07
CA MET A 597 28.02 -13.74 -6.21
C MET A 597 28.67 -12.93 -5.08
N SER A 598 28.68 -13.45 -3.85
CA SER A 598 29.32 -12.75 -2.72
C SER A 598 30.83 -12.59 -2.90
N LEU A 599 31.52 -13.59 -3.44
CA LEU A 599 32.94 -13.47 -3.83
C LEU A 599 33.14 -12.44 -4.93
N TYR A 600 32.29 -12.45 -5.97
CA TYR A 600 32.34 -11.46 -7.05
C TYR A 600 32.20 -10.04 -6.51
N VAL A 601 31.15 -9.78 -5.71
CA VAL A 601 30.94 -8.50 -5.02
C VAL A 601 32.18 -8.13 -4.20
N GLN A 602 32.67 -9.03 -3.35
CA GLN A 602 33.85 -8.77 -2.51
C GLN A 602 35.06 -8.31 -3.34
N THR A 603 35.39 -9.03 -4.41
CA THR A 603 36.55 -8.69 -5.25
C THR A 603 36.37 -7.40 -6.04
N GLU A 604 35.15 -7.09 -6.48
CA GLU A 604 34.82 -5.84 -7.19
C GLU A 604 34.85 -4.61 -6.28
N PHE A 605 34.70 -4.80 -4.97
CA PHE A 605 34.97 -3.78 -3.94
C PHE A 605 36.46 -3.66 -3.56
N GLY A 606 37.35 -4.45 -4.19
CA GLY A 606 38.79 -4.42 -3.96
C GLY A 606 39.27 -5.19 -2.74
N GLU A 607 38.39 -5.93 -2.06
CA GLU A 607 38.78 -6.79 -0.95
C GLU A 607 39.39 -8.10 -1.46
N PRO A 608 40.42 -8.65 -0.77
CA PRO A 608 40.98 -9.94 -1.14
C PRO A 608 39.92 -11.06 -1.11
N CYS A 609 39.99 -11.96 -2.08
CA CYS A 609 39.11 -13.13 -2.16
C CYS A 609 39.16 -13.96 -0.86
N LYS A 610 38.00 -14.21 -0.26
CA LYS A 610 37.88 -15.00 0.98
C LYS A 610 38.49 -16.39 0.87
N LEU A 611 38.38 -17.05 -0.29
CA LEU A 611 38.95 -18.39 -0.49
C LEU A 611 40.48 -18.40 -0.38
N LEU A 612 41.13 -17.33 -0.87
CA LEU A 612 42.57 -17.15 -0.78
C LEU A 612 42.99 -16.85 0.66
N VAL A 613 42.36 -15.85 1.29
CA VAL A 613 42.69 -15.39 2.66
C VAL A 613 42.53 -16.52 3.68
N ASP A 614 41.45 -17.30 3.58
CA ASP A 614 41.16 -18.37 4.53
C ASP A 614 41.93 -19.67 4.22
N GLY A 615 42.75 -19.71 3.15
CA GLY A 615 43.49 -20.91 2.73
C GLY A 615 42.59 -22.03 2.19
N THR A 616 41.37 -21.70 1.77
CA THR A 616 40.31 -22.65 1.41
C THR A 616 40.69 -23.51 0.20
N TYR A 617 41.45 -22.98 -0.75
CA TYR A 617 41.94 -23.75 -1.91
C TYR A 617 42.68 -25.04 -1.51
N SER A 618 43.59 -24.93 -0.52
CA SER A 618 44.37 -26.08 -0.05
C SER A 618 43.49 -27.09 0.68
N VAL A 619 42.55 -26.61 1.50
CA VAL A 619 41.57 -27.45 2.20
C VAL A 619 40.70 -28.21 1.21
N ALA A 620 40.17 -27.52 0.20
CA ALA A 620 39.29 -28.10 -0.82
C ALA A 620 40.01 -29.19 -1.64
N LYS A 621 41.25 -28.93 -2.08
CA LYS A 621 42.08 -29.92 -2.80
C LYS A 621 42.32 -31.17 -1.95
N ASN A 622 42.61 -31.01 -0.67
CA ASN A 622 42.80 -32.14 0.24
C ASN A 622 41.50 -32.94 0.43
N ASN A 623 40.38 -32.25 0.66
CA ASN A 623 39.11 -32.89 0.96
C ASN A 623 38.51 -33.62 -0.26
N ILE A 624 38.60 -33.01 -1.44
CA ILE A 624 37.91 -33.48 -2.66
C ILE A 624 38.87 -34.24 -3.56
N ILE A 625 39.97 -33.62 -3.99
CA ILE A 625 40.89 -34.20 -4.99
C ILE A 625 41.72 -35.33 -4.37
N ALA A 626 42.49 -35.03 -3.31
CA ALA A 626 43.32 -36.03 -2.66
C ALA A 626 42.46 -37.10 -1.93
N GLY A 627 41.32 -36.68 -1.37
CA GLY A 627 40.35 -37.57 -0.74
C GLY A 627 39.54 -38.42 -1.72
N ASN A 628 39.54 -38.09 -3.02
CA ASN A 628 38.70 -38.71 -4.05
C ASN A 628 37.20 -38.76 -3.65
N THR A 629 36.72 -37.65 -3.08
CA THR A 629 35.38 -37.54 -2.50
C THR A 629 34.39 -37.00 -3.55
N PRO A 630 33.16 -37.51 -3.64
CA PRO A 630 32.11 -36.88 -4.45
C PRO A 630 31.89 -35.42 -4.01
N HIS A 631 31.81 -34.49 -4.98
CA HIS A 631 31.63 -33.05 -4.70
C HIS A 631 30.46 -32.80 -3.73
N ALA A 632 29.33 -33.46 -4.00
CA ALA A 632 28.07 -33.33 -3.27
C ALA A 632 28.19 -33.60 -1.75
N THR A 633 29.17 -34.38 -1.30
CA THR A 633 29.34 -34.76 0.11
C THR A 633 30.40 -33.94 0.86
N SER A 634 31.04 -32.95 0.21
CA SER A 634 32.02 -32.07 0.85
C SER A 634 31.36 -30.90 1.61
N ASP A 635 32.16 -30.14 2.38
CA ASP A 635 31.72 -28.93 3.06
C ASP A 635 31.46 -27.78 2.07
N PHE A 636 30.67 -26.79 2.48
CA PHE A 636 30.17 -25.75 1.57
C PHE A 636 31.27 -24.85 0.99
N LEU A 637 32.32 -24.52 1.76
CA LEU A 637 33.44 -23.72 1.28
C LEU A 637 34.30 -24.51 0.29
N SER A 638 34.60 -25.78 0.59
CA SER A 638 35.31 -26.65 -0.35
C SER A 638 34.56 -26.84 -1.66
N LYS A 639 33.22 -26.91 -1.60
CA LYS A 639 32.37 -27.00 -2.80
C LYS A 639 32.40 -25.74 -3.67
N LEU A 640 32.64 -24.56 -3.08
CA LEU A 640 32.65 -23.27 -3.78
C LEU A 640 33.88 -23.11 -4.67
N VAL A 641 35.03 -23.65 -4.25
CA VAL A 641 36.32 -23.52 -4.96
C VAL A 641 36.23 -23.83 -6.46
N PRO A 642 35.71 -24.99 -6.91
CA PRO A 642 35.64 -25.28 -8.34
C PRO A 642 34.74 -24.31 -9.12
N PHE A 643 33.72 -23.70 -8.51
CA PHE A 643 32.94 -22.67 -9.19
C PHE A 643 33.76 -21.39 -9.35
N TRP A 644 34.40 -20.92 -8.28
CA TRP A 644 35.22 -19.71 -8.38
C TRP A 644 36.41 -19.88 -9.34
N GLN A 645 37.04 -21.06 -9.37
CA GLN A 645 38.10 -21.37 -10.35
C GLN A 645 37.64 -21.30 -11.80
N LEU A 646 36.37 -21.64 -12.10
CA LEU A 646 35.82 -21.42 -13.44
C LEU A 646 35.72 -19.94 -13.77
N LYS A 647 35.42 -19.07 -12.81
CA LYS A 647 35.44 -17.60 -13.00
C LYS A 647 36.86 -17.16 -13.31
N LEU A 648 37.82 -17.51 -12.44
CA LEU A 648 39.23 -17.14 -12.62
C LEU A 648 39.77 -17.60 -13.97
N TYR A 649 39.49 -18.83 -14.37
CA TYR A 649 40.02 -19.38 -15.61
C TYR A 649 39.30 -18.84 -16.85
N MET A 650 37.96 -18.93 -16.89
CA MET A 650 37.22 -18.55 -18.09
C MET A 650 37.19 -17.04 -18.29
N VAL A 651 36.91 -16.29 -17.22
CA VAL A 651 36.74 -14.84 -17.28
C VAL A 651 38.10 -14.14 -17.21
N ASP A 652 38.87 -14.41 -16.16
CA ASP A 652 40.06 -13.58 -15.87
C ASP A 652 41.29 -13.99 -16.70
N ALA A 653 41.53 -15.30 -16.90
CA ALA A 653 42.66 -15.78 -17.70
C ALA A 653 42.37 -15.77 -19.22
N LEU A 654 41.22 -16.34 -19.62
CA LEU A 654 40.89 -16.48 -21.05
C LEU A 654 40.10 -15.30 -21.65
N GLY A 655 39.68 -14.33 -20.84
CA GLY A 655 38.92 -13.16 -21.31
C GLY A 655 37.50 -13.46 -21.79
N LYS A 656 36.92 -14.62 -21.44
CA LYS A 656 35.52 -14.97 -21.77
C LYS A 656 34.57 -14.30 -20.78
N THR A 657 34.47 -12.98 -20.84
CA THR A 657 33.75 -12.12 -19.88
C THR A 657 32.29 -12.51 -19.64
N ASP A 658 31.65 -13.13 -20.63
CA ASP A 658 30.23 -13.53 -20.55
C ASP A 658 30.01 -14.96 -20.05
N PHE A 659 31.06 -15.72 -19.72
CA PHE A 659 30.93 -17.14 -19.40
C PHE A 659 29.86 -17.44 -18.34
N TYR A 660 29.89 -16.74 -17.20
CA TYR A 660 28.86 -16.92 -16.17
C TYR A 660 27.51 -16.33 -16.56
N ARG A 661 27.49 -15.17 -17.22
CA ARG A 661 26.26 -14.55 -17.73
C ARG A 661 25.46 -15.51 -18.62
N ASP A 662 26.17 -16.22 -19.50
CA ASP A 662 25.59 -17.19 -20.42
C ASP A 662 25.14 -18.48 -19.72
N ILE A 663 25.86 -18.91 -18.67
CA ILE A 663 25.47 -20.04 -17.81
C ILE A 663 24.17 -19.71 -17.06
N TYR A 664 24.06 -18.54 -16.44
CA TYR A 664 22.84 -18.10 -15.76
C TYR A 664 21.67 -18.02 -16.75
N GLU A 665 21.88 -17.38 -17.91
CA GLU A 665 20.82 -17.26 -18.91
C GLU A 665 20.37 -18.63 -19.45
N HIS A 666 21.31 -19.55 -19.69
CA HIS A 666 20.96 -20.91 -20.12
C HIS A 666 19.93 -21.54 -19.18
N TYR A 667 20.20 -21.50 -17.86
CA TYR A 667 19.26 -22.07 -16.88
C TYR A 667 17.99 -21.24 -16.72
N ARG A 668 18.03 -19.94 -16.98
CA ARG A 668 16.86 -19.06 -16.96
C ARG A 668 15.85 -19.42 -18.05
N VAL A 669 16.31 -19.65 -19.29
CA VAL A 669 15.41 -19.89 -20.43
C VAL A 669 15.17 -21.36 -20.77
N THR A 670 16.00 -22.28 -20.26
CA THR A 670 15.81 -23.71 -20.52
C THR A 670 14.69 -24.27 -19.63
N PRO A 671 13.80 -25.14 -20.16
CA PRO A 671 12.80 -25.83 -19.35
C PRO A 671 13.43 -26.55 -18.16
N ASN A 672 12.76 -26.49 -17.01
CA ASN A 672 13.26 -27.12 -15.79
C ASN A 672 13.40 -28.64 -15.99
N LEU A 673 14.57 -29.18 -15.70
CA LEU A 673 14.79 -30.62 -15.68
C LEU A 673 13.86 -31.27 -14.64
N THR A 674 13.19 -32.35 -15.02
CA THR A 674 12.21 -33.02 -14.14
C THR A 674 12.92 -33.80 -13.02
N THR A 675 12.97 -33.22 -11.82
CA THR A 675 13.52 -33.87 -10.61
C THR A 675 12.52 -34.75 -9.85
N ASN A 676 11.29 -34.89 -10.36
CA ASN A 676 10.27 -35.74 -9.73
C ASN A 676 10.42 -37.22 -10.13
N THR A 677 11.06 -37.50 -11.26
CA THR A 677 11.38 -38.85 -11.75
C THR A 677 12.86 -39.20 -11.62
N THR A 678 13.70 -38.25 -11.18
CA THR A 678 15.16 -38.35 -11.12
C THR A 678 15.75 -37.51 -9.97
N THR A 679 16.95 -37.83 -9.47
CA THR A 679 17.53 -37.13 -8.32
C THR A 679 18.26 -35.82 -8.67
N GLN A 680 18.60 -35.02 -7.66
CA GLN A 680 19.34 -33.75 -7.77
C GLN A 680 20.72 -33.89 -8.45
N GLY A 681 21.30 -35.09 -8.49
CA GLY A 681 22.57 -35.37 -9.16
C GLY A 681 22.56 -35.11 -10.68
N ILE A 682 21.38 -35.12 -11.32
CA ILE A 682 21.27 -34.78 -12.75
C ILE A 682 21.56 -33.30 -12.99
N LEU A 683 21.17 -32.41 -12.07
CA LEU A 683 21.48 -30.98 -12.20
C LEU A 683 23.00 -30.73 -12.14
N GLN A 684 23.72 -31.48 -11.29
CA GLN A 684 25.17 -31.42 -11.23
C GLN A 684 25.83 -31.89 -12.54
N LEU A 685 25.38 -33.01 -13.11
CA LEU A 685 25.90 -33.50 -14.40
C LEU A 685 25.55 -32.55 -15.55
N ASP A 686 24.37 -31.93 -15.50
CA ASP A 686 24.00 -30.93 -16.48
C ASP A 686 24.87 -29.67 -16.35
N PHE A 687 25.20 -29.21 -15.14
CA PHE A 687 26.15 -28.12 -14.95
C PHE A 687 27.50 -28.41 -15.63
N VAL A 688 28.04 -29.62 -15.46
CA VAL A 688 29.27 -30.05 -16.16
C VAL A 688 29.10 -29.95 -17.68
N ARG A 689 27.97 -30.42 -18.21
CA ARG A 689 27.64 -30.35 -19.64
C ARG A 689 27.63 -28.90 -20.13
N GLN A 690 26.92 -28.02 -19.44
CA GLN A 690 26.76 -26.63 -19.88
C GLN A 690 28.06 -25.84 -19.77
N VAL A 691 28.88 -26.09 -18.75
CA VAL A 691 30.22 -25.50 -18.67
C VAL A 691 31.06 -25.88 -19.88
N CYS A 692 31.10 -27.16 -20.27
CA CYS A 692 31.86 -27.58 -21.45
C CYS A 692 31.31 -26.95 -22.74
N ARG A 693 29.99 -26.96 -22.90
CA ARG A 693 29.30 -26.43 -24.08
C ARG A 693 29.51 -24.92 -24.25
N ILE A 694 29.32 -24.13 -23.19
CA ILE A 694 29.39 -22.66 -23.25
C ILE A 694 30.83 -22.18 -23.33
N SER A 695 31.75 -22.82 -22.61
CA SER A 695 33.18 -22.47 -22.72
C SER A 695 33.78 -22.88 -24.08
N GLY A 696 33.23 -23.93 -24.71
CA GLY A 696 33.86 -24.62 -25.85
C GLY A 696 35.08 -25.45 -25.46
N LEU A 697 35.23 -25.77 -24.18
CA LEU A 697 36.35 -26.52 -23.61
C LEU A 697 35.91 -27.86 -23.04
N ASN A 698 36.75 -28.88 -23.19
CA ASN A 698 36.57 -30.18 -22.56
C ASN A 698 37.04 -30.14 -21.10
N MET A 699 36.15 -29.75 -20.19
CA MET A 699 36.45 -29.63 -18.75
C MET A 699 36.28 -30.95 -17.97
N LEU A 700 36.20 -32.10 -18.64
CA LEU A 700 35.93 -33.39 -17.98
C LEU A 700 36.99 -33.74 -16.93
N ASP A 701 38.27 -33.48 -17.20
CA ASP A 701 39.36 -33.76 -16.24
C ASP A 701 39.24 -32.90 -14.98
N PHE A 702 39.02 -31.59 -15.15
CA PHE A 702 38.75 -30.65 -14.05
C PHE A 702 37.60 -31.13 -13.17
N PHE A 703 36.46 -31.48 -13.78
CA PHE A 703 35.28 -31.96 -13.04
C PHE A 703 35.46 -33.36 -12.44
N GLN A 704 36.29 -34.21 -13.05
CA GLN A 704 36.64 -35.51 -12.48
C GLN A 704 37.46 -35.33 -11.20
N LYS A 705 38.47 -34.46 -11.22
CA LYS A 705 39.30 -34.15 -10.06
C LYS A 705 38.48 -33.55 -8.92
N TRP A 706 37.60 -32.60 -9.23
CA TRP A 706 36.70 -31.98 -8.25
C TRP A 706 35.51 -32.85 -7.84
N GLY A 707 35.49 -34.14 -8.21
CA GLY A 707 34.49 -35.09 -7.70
C GLY A 707 33.07 -34.89 -8.24
N PHE A 708 32.88 -34.07 -9.28
CA PHE A 708 31.57 -33.91 -9.95
C PHE A 708 31.20 -35.17 -10.74
N LEU A 709 32.21 -35.91 -11.20
CA LEU A 709 32.08 -37.14 -12.00
C LEU A 709 32.45 -38.39 -11.17
N THR A 710 32.00 -38.43 -9.92
CA THR A 710 32.16 -39.58 -9.01
C THR A 710 30.78 -40.18 -8.69
N PRO A 711 30.58 -41.50 -8.86
CA PRO A 711 29.32 -42.13 -8.49
C PRO A 711 28.97 -41.87 -7.02
N VAL A 712 27.71 -41.54 -6.76
CA VAL A 712 27.20 -41.28 -5.41
C VAL A 712 25.72 -41.70 -5.34
N ASP A 713 25.30 -42.22 -4.19
CA ASP A 713 23.91 -42.51 -3.88
C ASP A 713 23.70 -42.18 -2.39
N THR A 714 23.14 -41.00 -2.12
CA THR A 714 23.01 -40.46 -0.77
C THR A 714 21.77 -39.60 -0.60
N THR A 715 21.50 -39.19 0.64
CA THR A 715 20.50 -38.17 0.97
C THR A 715 21.21 -36.97 1.58
N LEU A 716 20.96 -35.79 1.04
CA LEU A 716 21.49 -34.53 1.57
C LEU A 716 20.40 -33.82 2.37
N ASN A 717 20.74 -33.40 3.60
CA ASN A 717 19.89 -32.49 4.35
C ASN A 717 20.26 -31.05 3.98
N ASP A 718 19.47 -30.44 3.10
CA ASP A 718 19.69 -29.10 2.58
C ASP A 718 18.34 -28.37 2.55
N TYR A 719 17.96 -27.86 3.73
CA TYR A 719 16.62 -27.37 4.06
C TYR A 719 15.55 -28.44 3.84
N GLY A 720 15.84 -29.66 4.31
CA GLY A 720 15.05 -30.86 4.10
C GLY A 720 15.85 -31.96 3.39
N ASN A 721 15.42 -33.20 3.61
CA ASN A 721 16.08 -34.38 3.04
C ASN A 721 15.77 -34.51 1.54
N LYS A 722 16.82 -34.48 0.71
CA LYS A 722 16.73 -34.60 -0.75
C LYS A 722 17.61 -35.75 -1.23
N ALA A 723 17.05 -36.63 -2.05
CA ALA A 723 17.82 -37.71 -2.67
C ALA A 723 18.83 -37.13 -3.68
N PHE A 724 20.06 -37.63 -3.63
CA PHE A 724 21.15 -37.22 -4.51
C PHE A 724 21.88 -38.46 -5.04
N LYS A 725 21.73 -38.73 -6.34
CA LYS A 725 22.30 -39.92 -6.99
C LYS A 725 22.89 -39.59 -8.34
N ILE A 726 24.12 -40.05 -8.54
CA ILE A 726 24.86 -40.06 -9.81
C ILE A 726 25.40 -41.46 -10.01
N THR A 727 25.05 -42.08 -11.13
CA THR A 727 25.51 -43.43 -11.49
C THR A 727 26.69 -43.38 -12.45
N GLN A 728 27.51 -44.43 -12.46
CA GLN A 728 28.62 -44.56 -13.41
C GLN A 728 28.12 -44.47 -14.87
N ALA A 729 26.99 -45.10 -15.19
CA ALA A 729 26.40 -45.07 -16.53
C ALA A 729 26.04 -43.64 -16.99
N GLN A 730 25.55 -42.79 -16.08
CA GLN A 730 25.27 -41.38 -16.40
C GLN A 730 26.56 -40.57 -16.62
N ILE A 731 27.60 -40.84 -15.83
CA ILE A 731 28.92 -40.23 -16.01
C ILE A 731 29.53 -40.64 -17.35
N ASP A 732 29.49 -41.93 -17.69
CA ASP A 732 30.04 -42.46 -18.95
C ASP A 732 29.30 -41.89 -20.16
N ALA A 733 27.97 -41.79 -20.08
CA ALA A 733 27.16 -41.17 -21.12
C ALA A 733 27.55 -39.70 -21.35
N LEU A 734 27.74 -38.92 -20.27
CA LEU A 734 28.19 -37.54 -20.36
C LEU A 734 29.61 -37.44 -20.95
N LYS A 735 30.54 -38.31 -20.54
CA LYS A 735 31.90 -38.34 -21.10
C LYS A 735 31.90 -38.64 -22.59
N ILE A 736 31.07 -39.59 -23.05
CA ILE A 736 30.90 -39.89 -24.48
C ILE A 736 30.38 -38.67 -25.22
N GLU A 737 29.32 -38.04 -24.70
CA GLU A 737 28.71 -36.83 -25.27
C GLU A 737 29.75 -35.71 -25.45
N ILE A 738 30.49 -35.37 -24.39
CA ILE A 738 31.46 -34.26 -24.40
C ILE A 738 32.69 -34.57 -25.27
N ASN A 739 33.21 -35.79 -25.24
CA ASN A 739 34.34 -36.16 -26.10
C ASN A 739 33.97 -36.19 -27.59
N ALA A 740 32.71 -36.53 -27.92
CA ALA A 740 32.21 -36.50 -29.29
C ALA A 740 32.02 -35.07 -29.84
N ALA A 741 31.87 -34.07 -28.96
CA ALA A 741 31.63 -32.68 -29.34
C ALA A 741 32.87 -31.95 -29.91
N GLY A 742 34.08 -32.53 -29.75
CA GLY A 742 35.31 -31.97 -30.33
C GLY A 742 35.77 -30.65 -29.70
N TYR A 743 35.42 -30.39 -28.43
CA TYR A 743 35.87 -29.21 -27.70
C TYR A 743 37.39 -29.21 -27.48
N ASN A 744 37.98 -28.02 -27.43
CA ASN A 744 39.41 -27.87 -27.15
C ASN A 744 39.73 -28.28 -25.71
N MET A 745 40.94 -28.78 -25.46
CA MET A 745 41.39 -29.02 -24.09
C MET A 745 41.71 -27.69 -23.39
N PRO A 746 41.41 -27.54 -22.10
CA PRO A 746 41.85 -26.40 -21.31
C PRO A 746 43.37 -26.46 -21.04
N HIS A 747 43.92 -25.41 -20.42
CA HIS A 747 45.26 -25.42 -19.84
C HIS A 747 45.40 -26.60 -18.87
N ASP A 748 46.60 -27.18 -18.78
CA ASP A 748 46.85 -28.27 -17.85
C ASP A 748 46.71 -27.78 -16.40
N ASN A 749 46.17 -28.61 -15.52
CA ASN A 749 46.03 -28.33 -14.08
C ASN A 749 45.18 -27.09 -13.73
N VAL A 750 44.08 -26.83 -14.43
CA VAL A 750 43.14 -25.73 -14.08
C VAL A 750 42.70 -25.79 -12.61
N GLU A 751 42.61 -26.97 -12.00
CA GLU A 751 42.31 -27.13 -10.58
C GLU A 751 43.32 -26.47 -9.63
N ASP A 752 44.48 -26.01 -10.14
CA ASP A 752 45.50 -25.30 -9.38
C ASP A 752 45.39 -23.77 -9.43
N ILE A 753 44.48 -23.22 -10.24
CA ILE A 753 44.27 -21.76 -10.35
C ILE A 753 43.74 -21.16 -9.05
N GLN A 754 44.27 -20.01 -8.68
CA GLN A 754 43.94 -19.20 -7.51
C GLN A 754 44.00 -17.71 -7.89
N ASP A 755 43.43 -16.83 -7.07
CA ASP A 755 43.37 -15.40 -7.37
C ASP A 755 44.75 -14.75 -7.59
N ASP A 756 45.81 -15.30 -6.98
CA ASP A 756 47.19 -14.77 -7.03
C ASP A 756 48.08 -15.38 -8.14
N ASN A 757 47.58 -16.35 -8.91
CA ASN A 757 48.37 -17.06 -9.93
C ASN A 757 47.74 -17.13 -11.33
N ILE A 758 46.67 -16.35 -11.58
CA ILE A 758 45.87 -16.35 -12.82
C ILE A 758 46.73 -16.24 -14.09
N SER A 759 47.76 -15.37 -14.07
CA SER A 759 48.64 -15.12 -15.23
C SER A 759 49.38 -16.36 -15.76
N ALA A 760 49.46 -17.44 -14.99
CA ALA A 760 50.04 -18.71 -15.42
C ALA A 760 49.13 -19.55 -16.34
N TYR A 761 47.88 -19.12 -16.56
CA TYR A 761 46.83 -19.89 -17.26
C TYR A 761 46.31 -19.20 -18.54
N ASN A 762 47.00 -18.16 -19.02
CA ASN A 762 46.65 -17.38 -20.22
C ASN A 762 46.95 -18.09 -21.54
#